data_AF-A0A1W2G5G8-F1
#
_entry.id   AF-A0A1W2G5G8-F1
#
_cell.length_a   1.000
_cell.length_b   1.000
_cell.length_c   1.000
_cell.angle_alpha   90.00
_cell.angle_beta   90.00
_cell.angle_gamma   90.00
#
_symmetry.space_group_name_H-M   'P 1'
#
loop_
_entity.id
_entity.type
_entity.pdbx_description
1 polymer ?
#
loop_
_entity_poly.entity_id
_entity_poly.type
_entity_poly.pdbx_seq_one_letter_code
_entity_poly.pdbx_strand_id
1 'polypeptide(L)'
;MRYIAIFIFTLIAQVAVSQSTNFGSSTSVDVGSNAAFYINSEASIEGKLANSGLLAVKGNTNFLPSSFFTNNAEASLTIEGNALLDGITENNGFIDILGETIVSTSALLNNNSGAVWSSEGDTGLEGTLVNDGEFFIKADSETTIDGQMENHNELTFESDVSLTGSLNNIGVLNVLGNLSVTGTGTYANPDGASSTVIGNLDQIGPFENGGIIEVAGDAVFYSTVTNNNEAVFNGTSSFGSDMINTQKMFLGGTTDFTGDLSNSGEIISFADAQLNFEHNRDLGDLTFDDVGRGVSIAEVILVSSADSIFIDHLSINISGKVTLPSNFVLIRSELAIAQGVLNTTNQENFLVAGNINVNAANSSAPAYVEGKMLAVTSDGETTFPMGINGFPNYLTLNSNQSGITVKVECKMPDPDSLFTDDETMGLAADVEWTIQSLSDSAEMSVSVEYSGVDFTNSPNFINARAYDATLQKYDKSDSLFHALRTTESNNANTGTSIPTEGTIKTSNQIWITAKPSRFALGLSPVLTEPEVYVPNIFTPGATLSDNQIFRPFIGGAIVNAITFTVFDSFNREVFSSSQSGEDIELENLGWDGTLKSGLEAPEGVYYYSISIEYLISEEVSDEFFNSGERDQTQSFSKLGSVMLLK
;
A
#
# COMPACT_ATOMS: atom_id res chain seq x y z
N MET A 1 42.27 43.89 56.03
CA MET A 1 41.79 42.93 57.05
C MET A 1 40.46 42.39 56.58
N ARG A 2 40.38 41.12 56.17
CA ARG A 2 39.10 40.43 55.96
C ARG A 2 38.77 39.77 57.30
N TYR A 3 37.70 40.21 57.96
CA TYR A 3 37.22 39.56 59.18
C TYR A 3 36.57 38.24 58.77
N ILE A 4 37.21 37.12 59.10
CA ILE A 4 36.58 35.80 59.08
C ILE A 4 35.86 35.66 60.43
N ALA A 5 34.54 35.81 60.42
CA ALA A 5 33.71 35.45 61.57
C ALA A 5 33.34 33.97 61.44
N ILE A 6 34.02 33.11 62.20
CA ILE A 6 33.62 31.70 62.37
C ILE A 6 32.50 31.69 63.41
N PHE A 7 31.26 31.51 62.96
CA PHE A 7 30.14 31.24 63.86
C PHE A 7 30.05 29.72 64.08
N ILE A 8 30.40 29.27 65.28
CA ILE A 8 30.09 27.92 65.77
C ILE A 8 28.71 28.01 66.43
N PHE A 9 27.66 27.55 65.75
CA PHE A 9 26.35 27.37 66.38
C PHE A 9 26.38 26.10 67.23
N THR A 10 26.24 26.27 68.55
CA THR A 10 25.96 25.16 69.47
C THR A 10 24.45 25.07 69.63
N LEU A 11 23.86 23.91 69.28
CA LEU A 11 22.42 23.66 69.31
C LEU A 11 21.89 23.76 70.76
N ILE A 12 21.15 24.83 71.07
CA ILE A 12 20.35 24.94 72.29
C ILE A 12 18.89 24.77 71.87
N ALA A 13 18.20 23.79 72.45
CA ALA A 13 16.77 23.57 72.25
C ALA A 13 15.99 24.86 72.60
N GLN A 14 15.45 25.54 71.58
CA GLN A 14 14.63 26.74 71.72
C GLN A 14 13.25 26.55 71.11
N VAL A 15 12.28 27.15 71.79
CA VAL A 15 10.89 27.36 71.41
C VAL A 15 10.82 27.88 69.97
N ALA A 16 10.17 27.12 69.09
CA ALA A 16 10.00 27.45 67.68
C ALA A 16 9.07 28.67 67.51
N VAL A 17 9.65 29.87 67.50
CA VAL A 17 9.02 31.02 66.86
C VAL A 17 9.45 30.95 65.41
N SER A 18 8.53 30.69 64.48
CA SER A 18 8.81 30.76 63.03
C SER A 18 9.27 32.19 62.71
N GLN A 19 10.58 32.38 62.60
CA GLN A 19 11.17 33.62 62.13
C GLN A 19 11.72 33.36 60.73
N SER A 20 11.29 34.17 59.77
CA SER A 20 11.84 34.17 58.42
C SER A 20 13.36 34.45 58.45
N THR A 21 14.13 33.66 57.70
CA THR A 21 15.58 33.84 57.55
C THR A 21 15.83 34.76 56.36
N ASN A 22 16.49 35.91 56.59
CA ASN A 22 16.74 36.91 55.56
C ASN A 22 18.25 37.14 55.38
N PHE A 23 18.77 36.86 54.19
CA PHE A 23 20.12 37.24 53.78
C PHE A 23 20.01 38.49 52.90
N GLY A 24 20.64 39.60 53.31
CA GLY A 24 20.62 40.84 52.52
C GLY A 24 21.68 40.85 51.42
N SER A 25 21.57 41.75 50.44
CA SER A 25 22.41 41.83 49.22
C SER A 25 23.93 41.85 49.39
N SER A 26 24.44 42.17 50.59
CA SER A 26 25.87 42.11 50.92
C SER A 26 26.31 40.80 51.58
N THR A 27 25.39 39.85 51.75
CA THR A 27 25.64 38.57 52.40
C THR A 27 26.31 37.60 51.43
N SER A 28 27.25 36.83 51.95
CA SER A 28 27.88 35.71 51.25
C SER A 28 27.84 34.51 52.16
N VAL A 29 27.17 33.45 51.73
CA VAL A 29 27.06 32.17 52.44
C VAL A 29 27.76 31.10 51.61
N ASP A 30 28.58 30.28 52.26
CA ASP A 30 29.29 29.17 51.64
C ASP A 30 29.03 27.91 52.48
N VAL A 31 28.34 26.93 51.89
CA VAL A 31 28.08 25.62 52.49
C VAL A 31 29.13 24.66 51.94
N GLY A 32 30.14 24.32 52.73
CA GLY A 32 31.22 23.41 52.29
C GLY A 32 30.74 21.98 52.02
N SER A 33 31.53 21.19 51.29
CA SER A 33 31.15 19.86 50.79
C SER A 33 30.84 18.79 51.84
N ASN A 34 31.16 19.04 53.10
CA ASN A 34 30.82 18.17 54.23
C ASN A 34 29.94 18.88 55.26
N ALA A 35 29.32 20.00 54.87
CA ALA A 35 28.42 20.76 55.70
C ALA A 35 26.97 20.50 55.31
N ALA A 36 26.09 20.56 56.31
CA ALA A 36 24.66 20.61 56.11
C ALA A 36 24.13 21.92 56.68
N PHE A 37 23.37 22.67 55.89
CA PHE A 37 22.75 23.92 56.29
C PHE A 37 21.22 23.79 56.18
N TYR A 38 20.54 23.90 57.32
CA TYR A 38 19.10 23.70 57.42
C TYR A 38 18.40 25.01 57.78
N ILE A 39 17.40 25.39 57.01
CA ILE A 39 16.52 26.54 57.30
C ILE A 39 15.11 25.99 57.53
N ASN A 40 14.64 25.98 58.77
CA ASN A 40 13.33 25.41 59.14
C ASN A 40 12.18 26.44 59.11
N SER A 41 12.29 27.46 58.25
CA SER A 41 11.33 28.54 58.10
C SER A 41 11.40 29.13 56.69
N GLU A 42 10.53 30.10 56.38
CA GLU A 42 10.63 30.87 55.15
C GLU A 42 12.02 31.54 55.01
N ALA A 43 12.56 31.52 53.79
CA ALA A 43 13.87 32.10 53.48
C ALA A 43 13.73 33.19 52.41
N SER A 44 14.44 34.29 52.59
CA SER A 44 14.66 35.31 51.57
C SER A 44 16.16 35.51 51.40
N ILE A 45 16.66 35.25 50.20
CA ILE A 45 18.08 35.20 49.88
C ILE A 45 18.39 36.30 48.87
N GLU A 46 19.11 37.33 49.31
CA GLU A 46 19.85 38.27 48.47
C GLU A 46 21.37 38.03 48.63
N GLY A 47 22.16 38.48 47.66
CA GLY A 47 23.62 38.35 47.70
C GLY A 47 24.10 37.00 47.17
N LYS A 48 25.20 36.45 47.71
CA LYS A 48 25.83 35.23 47.17
C LYS A 48 25.59 34.03 48.06
N LEU A 49 25.15 32.92 47.47
CA LEU A 49 25.03 31.63 48.14
C LEU A 49 25.72 30.57 47.30
N ALA A 50 26.83 30.02 47.79
CA ALA A 50 27.53 28.90 47.18
C ALA A 50 27.27 27.64 48.01
N ASN A 51 26.65 26.63 47.41
CA ASN A 51 26.41 25.33 48.03
C ASN A 51 27.34 24.28 47.42
N SER A 52 28.16 23.66 48.26
CA SER A 52 28.95 22.47 47.92
C SER A 52 28.52 21.22 48.68
N GLY A 53 27.63 21.36 49.68
CA GLY A 53 27.19 20.29 50.58
C GLY A 53 25.68 20.07 50.52
N LEU A 54 25.04 19.88 51.68
CA LEU A 54 23.59 19.72 51.78
C LEU A 54 22.94 21.03 52.25
N LEU A 55 22.05 21.59 51.43
CA LEU A 55 21.21 22.72 51.79
C LEU A 55 19.74 22.27 51.80
N ALA A 56 19.04 22.42 52.92
CA ALA A 56 17.62 22.09 52.99
C ALA A 56 16.83 23.24 53.60
N VAL A 57 15.77 23.65 52.91
CA VAL A 57 14.86 24.72 53.35
C VAL A 57 13.45 24.15 53.50
N LYS A 58 12.87 24.30 54.70
CA LYS A 58 11.51 23.89 55.00
C LYS A 58 10.63 25.13 55.14
N GLY A 59 10.00 25.51 54.04
CA GLY A 59 9.23 26.74 53.90
C GLY A 59 9.50 27.44 52.56
N ASN A 60 8.70 28.48 52.28
CA ASN A 60 8.82 29.23 51.04
C ASN A 60 10.18 29.93 50.95
N THR A 61 10.82 29.86 49.78
CA THR A 61 12.17 30.37 49.55
C THR A 61 12.18 31.35 48.38
N ASN A 62 12.60 32.59 48.64
CA ASN A 62 12.71 33.63 47.62
C ASN A 62 14.18 33.97 47.36
N PHE A 63 14.68 33.69 46.18
CA PHE A 63 15.97 34.17 45.67
C PHE A 63 15.72 35.47 44.91
N LEU A 64 16.04 36.61 45.51
CA LEU A 64 15.67 37.93 44.99
C LEU A 64 16.58 38.38 43.82
N PRO A 65 16.24 39.46 43.06
CA PRO A 65 16.95 39.83 41.80
C PRO A 65 18.46 40.00 41.90
N SER A 66 18.96 40.40 43.08
CA SER A 66 20.39 40.60 43.32
C SER A 66 21.11 39.35 43.82
N SER A 67 20.43 38.20 43.84
CA SER A 67 21.00 36.93 44.28
C SER A 67 21.82 36.25 43.19
N PHE A 68 22.89 35.59 43.62
CA PHE A 68 23.71 34.69 42.81
C PHE A 68 23.86 33.39 43.59
N PHE A 69 23.13 32.36 43.15
CA PHE A 69 23.14 31.03 43.75
C PHE A 69 23.92 30.06 42.86
N THR A 70 24.88 29.35 43.46
CA THR A 70 25.62 28.28 42.80
C THR A 70 25.48 26.99 43.60
N ASN A 71 24.97 25.93 42.99
CA ASN A 71 24.95 24.57 43.52
C ASN A 71 26.06 23.77 42.80
N ASN A 72 27.10 23.35 43.51
CA ASN A 72 28.25 22.64 42.91
C ASN A 72 27.93 21.16 42.64
N ALA A 73 28.80 20.46 41.87
CA ALA A 73 28.50 19.14 41.31
C ALA A 73 28.17 18.02 42.30
N GLU A 74 28.63 18.12 43.54
CA GLU A 74 28.34 17.16 44.61
C GLU A 74 27.29 17.67 45.61
N ALA A 75 26.77 18.87 45.38
CA ALA A 75 25.87 19.55 46.28
C ALA A 75 24.41 19.14 46.05
N SER A 76 23.64 19.15 47.13
CA SER A 76 22.21 18.88 47.11
C SER A 76 21.47 20.05 47.75
N LEU A 77 20.46 20.58 47.05
CA LEU A 77 19.49 21.53 47.57
C LEU A 77 18.11 20.88 47.57
N THR A 78 17.41 20.93 48.71
CA THR A 78 15.99 20.57 48.81
C THR A 78 15.18 21.72 49.37
N ILE A 79 14.09 22.10 48.71
CA ILE A 79 13.13 23.11 49.20
C ILE A 79 11.78 22.43 49.42
N GLU A 80 11.36 22.24 50.68
CA GLU A 80 10.03 21.78 51.06
C GLU A 80 9.07 22.98 51.19
N GLY A 81 8.65 23.55 50.06
CA GLY A 81 7.79 24.74 49.96
C GLY A 81 7.91 25.42 48.60
N ASN A 82 7.23 26.56 48.41
CA ASN A 82 7.28 27.27 47.14
C ASN A 82 8.62 28.00 46.97
N ALA A 83 9.16 28.02 45.74
CA ALA A 83 10.40 28.69 45.40
C ALA A 83 10.16 29.82 44.38
N LEU A 84 10.59 31.04 44.70
CA LEU A 84 10.70 32.14 43.73
C LEU A 84 12.16 32.36 43.39
N LEU A 85 12.53 32.21 42.13
CA LEU A 85 13.87 32.42 41.58
C LEU A 85 13.89 33.68 40.72
N ASP A 86 14.40 34.78 41.28
CA ASP A 86 14.47 36.11 40.64
C ASP A 86 15.92 36.51 40.32
N GLY A 87 16.93 35.77 40.81
CA GLY A 87 18.35 36.01 40.53
C GLY A 87 18.99 35.04 39.54
N ILE A 88 20.32 34.97 39.55
CA ILE A 88 21.08 33.98 38.76
C ILE A 88 21.22 32.69 39.57
N THR A 89 20.84 31.56 38.98
CA THR A 89 20.99 30.23 39.55
C THR A 89 21.83 29.35 38.63
N GLU A 90 22.99 28.92 39.12
CA GLU A 90 23.86 27.94 38.45
C GLU A 90 23.79 26.60 39.20
N ASN A 91 23.16 25.60 38.59
CA ASN A 91 23.11 24.25 39.11
C ASN A 91 24.13 23.36 38.41
N ASN A 92 25.02 22.74 39.19
CA ASN A 92 25.92 21.68 38.74
C ASN A 92 25.61 20.34 39.44
N GLY A 93 24.81 20.36 40.50
CA GLY A 93 24.52 19.22 41.37
C GLY A 93 23.05 18.81 41.33
N PHE A 94 22.47 18.49 42.48
CA PHE A 94 21.07 18.08 42.61
C PHE A 94 20.23 19.20 43.24
N ILE A 95 19.14 19.61 42.60
CA ILE A 95 18.13 20.53 43.15
C ILE A 95 16.77 19.85 43.10
N ASP A 96 16.06 19.84 44.22
CA ASP A 96 14.72 19.28 44.35
C ASP A 96 13.79 20.26 45.09
N ILE A 97 12.72 20.67 44.43
CA ILE A 97 11.73 21.62 44.96
C ILE A 97 10.40 20.90 45.09
N LEU A 98 9.92 20.74 46.32
CA LEU A 98 8.67 20.07 46.67
C LEU A 98 7.59 21.13 46.93
N GLY A 99 7.25 21.91 45.90
CA GLY A 99 6.31 23.03 45.93
C GLY A 99 6.38 23.89 44.67
N GLU A 100 5.48 24.87 44.53
CA GLU A 100 5.40 25.71 43.33
C GLU A 100 6.73 26.42 43.04
N THR A 101 7.18 26.40 41.79
CA THR A 101 8.41 27.07 41.36
C THR A 101 8.10 28.19 40.39
N ILE A 102 8.49 29.43 40.72
CA ILE A 102 8.36 30.59 39.83
C ILE A 102 9.76 31.11 39.52
N VAL A 103 10.16 31.10 38.26
CA VAL A 103 11.37 31.75 37.75
C VAL A 103 10.95 33.05 37.09
N SER A 104 11.37 34.18 37.65
CA SER A 104 10.95 35.50 37.15
C SER A 104 11.59 35.83 35.79
N THR A 105 11.02 36.82 35.10
CA THR A 105 11.59 37.40 33.86
C THR A 105 13.05 37.86 33.96
N SER A 106 13.54 38.23 35.15
CA SER A 106 14.91 38.75 35.32
C SER A 106 15.93 37.66 35.66
N ALA A 107 15.45 36.44 35.93
CA ALA A 107 16.27 35.32 36.34
C ALA A 107 16.92 34.59 35.15
N LEU A 108 18.12 34.06 35.41
CA LEU A 108 18.83 33.12 34.54
C LEU A 108 19.03 31.83 35.31
N LEU A 109 18.48 30.74 34.79
CA LEU A 109 18.65 29.40 35.35
C LEU A 109 19.51 28.56 34.41
N ASN A 110 20.70 28.20 34.88
CA ASN A 110 21.62 27.33 34.17
C ASN A 110 21.68 25.98 34.89
N ASN A 111 21.12 24.94 34.29
CA ASN A 111 21.26 23.55 34.76
C ASN A 111 22.36 22.87 33.94
N ASN A 112 23.59 22.85 34.47
CA ASN A 112 24.77 22.43 33.73
C ASN A 112 24.83 20.90 33.53
N SER A 113 25.71 20.46 32.63
CA SER A 113 25.86 19.03 32.33
C SER A 113 26.17 18.17 33.55
N GLY A 114 25.41 17.08 33.71
CA GLY A 114 25.49 16.17 34.86
C GLY A 114 24.71 16.63 36.10
N ALA A 115 24.09 17.81 36.06
CA ALA A 115 23.19 18.30 37.10
C ALA A 115 21.78 17.72 36.93
N VAL A 116 21.04 17.65 38.02
CA VAL A 116 19.63 17.23 38.04
C VAL A 116 18.82 18.32 38.72
N TRP A 117 17.74 18.72 38.06
CA TRP A 117 16.71 19.60 38.61
C TRP A 117 15.38 18.86 38.65
N SER A 118 14.72 18.87 39.81
CA SER A 118 13.38 18.31 40.02
C SER A 118 12.50 19.37 40.67
N SER A 119 11.30 19.56 40.16
CA SER A 119 10.26 20.42 40.76
C SER A 119 8.92 19.68 40.78
N GLU A 120 8.29 19.62 41.95
CA GLU A 120 6.92 19.14 42.14
C GLU A 120 6.00 20.34 42.41
N GLY A 121 4.83 20.40 41.77
CA GLY A 121 3.91 21.54 41.85
C GLY A 121 4.00 22.49 40.65
N ASP A 122 3.05 23.42 40.57
CA ASP A 122 2.92 24.33 39.43
C ASP A 122 4.20 25.14 39.21
N THR A 123 4.67 25.13 37.96
CA THR A 123 5.93 25.79 37.59
C THR A 123 5.68 26.89 36.57
N GLY A 124 6.13 28.11 36.88
CA GLY A 124 6.12 29.27 36.00
C GLY A 124 7.54 29.68 35.63
N LEU A 125 7.91 29.69 34.36
CA LEU A 125 9.23 30.06 33.86
C LEU A 125 9.16 31.29 32.96
N GLU A 126 9.32 32.49 33.51
CA GLU A 126 9.30 33.74 32.74
C GLU A 126 10.71 34.20 32.29
N GLY A 127 11.76 33.62 32.86
CA GLY A 127 13.17 33.98 32.62
C GLY A 127 13.85 33.18 31.49
N THR A 128 15.19 33.16 31.48
CA THR A 128 15.95 32.28 30.56
C THR A 128 16.33 30.98 31.26
N LEU A 129 16.00 29.84 30.65
CA LEU A 129 16.43 28.51 31.07
C LEU A 129 17.45 27.96 30.07
N VAL A 130 18.65 27.60 30.54
CA VAL A 130 19.63 26.81 29.80
C VAL A 130 19.79 25.47 30.51
N ASN A 131 19.42 24.37 29.85
CA ASN A 131 19.48 23.02 30.39
C ASN A 131 20.48 22.14 29.62
N ASP A 132 21.65 21.92 30.20
CA ASP A 132 22.63 20.92 29.76
C ASP A 132 22.53 19.61 30.59
N GLY A 133 21.75 19.59 31.67
CA GLY A 133 21.55 18.48 32.60
C GLY A 133 20.22 17.75 32.43
N GLU A 134 19.77 17.04 33.47
CA GLU A 134 18.42 16.46 33.51
C GLU A 134 17.48 17.44 34.23
N PHE A 135 16.32 17.72 33.64
CA PHE A 135 15.33 18.65 34.18
C PHE A 135 13.94 18.02 34.19
N PHE A 136 13.36 17.83 35.38
CA PHE A 136 12.08 17.17 35.59
C PHE A 136 11.08 18.12 36.27
N ILE A 137 9.91 18.28 35.67
CA ILE A 137 8.79 19.05 36.25
C ILE A 137 7.58 18.15 36.41
N LYS A 138 7.08 18.05 37.64
CA LYS A 138 5.88 17.33 38.03
C LYS A 138 4.85 18.32 38.57
N ALA A 139 4.23 19.08 37.66
CA ALA A 139 3.21 20.04 38.08
C ALA A 139 1.87 19.36 38.35
N ASP A 140 1.12 19.88 39.32
CA ASP A 140 -0.24 19.44 39.61
C ASP A 140 -1.22 19.94 38.52
N SER A 141 -0.88 21.06 37.87
CA SER A 141 -1.61 21.65 36.75
C SER A 141 -0.67 22.03 35.59
N GLU A 142 -0.97 23.11 34.87
CA GLU A 142 -0.24 23.54 33.68
C GLU A 142 1.09 24.25 34.03
N THR A 143 2.19 23.82 33.42
CA THR A 143 3.48 24.53 33.47
C THR A 143 3.47 25.66 32.45
N THR A 144 3.65 26.91 32.88
CA THR A 144 3.67 28.07 31.98
C THR A 144 5.10 28.56 31.77
N ILE A 145 5.49 28.79 30.52
CA ILE A 145 6.86 29.17 30.13
C ILE A 145 6.78 30.42 29.24
N ASP A 146 7.00 31.58 29.83
CA ASP A 146 6.99 32.89 29.17
C ASP A 146 8.41 33.46 29.00
N GLY A 147 9.34 32.63 28.52
CA GLY A 147 10.76 32.94 28.46
C GLY A 147 11.52 32.18 27.38
N GLN A 148 12.84 32.38 27.30
CA GLN A 148 13.68 31.61 26.37
C GLN A 148 14.16 30.32 27.03
N MET A 149 13.98 29.20 26.35
CA MET A 149 14.47 27.91 26.79
C MET A 149 15.45 27.33 25.76
N GLU A 150 16.65 27.00 26.22
CA GLU A 150 17.64 26.21 25.49
C GLU A 150 17.79 24.88 26.22
N ASN A 151 17.35 23.78 25.61
CA ASN A 151 17.53 22.44 26.16
C ASN A 151 18.52 21.65 25.31
N HIS A 152 19.65 21.25 25.88
CA HIS A 152 20.67 20.44 25.22
C HIS A 152 20.71 18.99 25.70
N ASN A 153 19.89 18.61 26.69
CA ASN A 153 19.88 17.27 27.27
C ASN A 153 18.45 16.83 27.63
N GLU A 154 18.18 16.14 28.74
CA GLU A 154 16.85 15.62 29.06
C GLU A 154 15.98 16.66 29.76
N LEU A 155 14.81 16.93 29.19
CA LEU A 155 13.77 17.79 29.74
C LEU A 155 12.44 17.06 29.73
N THR A 156 11.86 16.83 30.90
CA THR A 156 10.62 16.07 31.07
C THR A 156 9.59 16.87 31.86
N PHE A 157 8.39 16.97 31.30
CA PHE A 157 7.19 17.55 31.93
C PHE A 157 6.14 16.44 32.12
N GLU A 158 5.73 16.18 33.36
CA GLU A 158 4.65 15.21 33.66
C GLU A 158 3.24 15.81 33.56
N SER A 159 3.14 17.07 33.13
CA SER A 159 1.90 17.86 33.06
C SER A 159 1.71 18.50 31.69
N ASP A 160 0.61 19.25 31.54
CA ASP A 160 0.43 20.17 30.42
C ASP A 160 1.46 21.31 30.47
N VAL A 161 1.87 21.81 29.30
CA VAL A 161 2.86 22.86 29.12
C VAL A 161 2.34 23.90 28.14
N SER A 162 2.39 25.17 28.54
CA SER A 162 2.12 26.32 27.67
C SER A 162 3.36 27.20 27.58
N LEU A 163 3.91 27.31 26.37
CA LEU A 163 5.14 28.03 26.07
C LEU A 163 4.84 29.22 25.17
N THR A 164 4.98 30.43 25.70
CA THR A 164 4.80 31.69 24.96
C THR A 164 6.09 32.27 24.42
N GLY A 165 7.23 31.88 24.98
CA GLY A 165 8.55 32.29 24.50
C GLY A 165 9.13 31.38 23.41
N SER A 166 10.46 31.27 23.33
CA SER A 166 11.14 30.44 22.33
C SER A 166 11.70 29.17 22.94
N LEU A 167 11.46 28.02 22.33
CA LEU A 167 12.06 26.74 22.69
C LEU A 167 13.08 26.33 21.64
N ASN A 168 14.34 26.24 22.03
CA ASN A 168 15.39 25.60 21.25
C ASN A 168 15.78 24.28 21.93
N ASN A 169 15.16 23.19 21.49
CA ASN A 169 15.39 21.85 22.00
C ASN A 169 16.38 21.09 21.10
N ILE A 170 17.61 20.94 21.58
CA ILE A 170 18.65 20.10 20.99
C ILE A 170 18.67 18.69 21.62
N GLY A 171 18.19 18.56 22.86
CA GLY A 171 18.15 17.31 23.60
C GLY A 171 16.84 16.51 23.50
N VAL A 172 16.58 15.66 24.50
CA VAL A 172 15.34 14.90 24.66
C VAL A 172 14.29 15.80 25.32
N LEU A 173 13.10 15.87 24.73
CA LEU A 173 11.94 16.54 25.33
C LEU A 173 10.83 15.52 25.51
N ASN A 174 10.40 15.29 26.75
CA ASN A 174 9.24 14.45 27.05
C ASN A 174 8.14 15.33 27.66
N VAL A 175 6.97 15.37 27.04
CA VAL A 175 5.77 16.00 27.62
C VAL A 175 4.70 14.92 27.75
N LEU A 176 4.36 14.55 28.99
CA LEU A 176 3.32 13.54 29.24
C LEU A 176 1.89 14.11 29.09
N GLY A 177 1.73 15.43 29.23
CA GLY A 177 0.50 16.16 28.97
C GLY A 177 0.44 16.77 27.56
N ASN A 178 -0.36 17.82 27.41
CA ASN A 178 -0.45 18.66 26.22
C ASN A 178 0.71 19.66 26.14
N LEU A 179 1.16 19.98 24.93
CA LEU A 179 2.16 21.01 24.66
C LEU A 179 1.55 22.08 23.74
N SER A 180 1.42 23.31 24.24
CA SER A 180 1.06 24.48 23.43
C SER A 180 2.26 25.41 23.31
N VAL A 181 2.67 25.73 22.08
CA VAL A 181 3.82 26.59 21.80
C VAL A 181 3.36 27.74 20.92
N THR A 182 3.26 28.93 21.49
CA THR A 182 2.84 30.12 20.74
C THR A 182 4.00 30.89 20.11
N GLY A 183 5.21 30.77 20.66
CA GLY A 183 6.43 31.31 20.07
C GLY A 183 7.14 30.35 19.10
N THR A 184 8.42 30.57 18.85
CA THR A 184 9.20 29.74 17.90
C THR A 184 9.70 28.47 18.58
N GLY A 185 9.45 27.32 17.96
CA GLY A 185 9.95 26.02 18.41
C GLY A 185 10.97 25.44 17.42
N THR A 186 12.22 25.32 17.82
CA THR A 186 13.27 24.63 17.08
C THR A 186 13.63 23.35 17.82
N TYR A 187 13.51 22.21 17.16
CA TYR A 187 13.77 20.88 17.71
C TYR A 187 14.92 20.24 16.95
N ALA A 188 16.13 20.74 17.13
CA ALA A 188 17.30 20.30 16.39
C ALA A 188 18.01 19.17 17.15
N ASN A 189 17.61 17.91 17.00
CA ASN A 189 18.29 16.81 17.69
C ASN A 189 19.42 16.18 16.84
N PRO A 190 20.70 16.57 17.04
CA PRO A 190 21.79 16.21 16.13
C PRO A 190 22.20 14.73 16.19
N ASP A 191 21.85 14.01 17.26
CA ASP A 191 22.32 12.64 17.53
C ASP A 191 21.19 11.60 17.48
N GLY A 192 20.03 11.95 16.89
CA GLY A 192 18.89 11.05 16.77
C GLY A 192 18.14 10.81 18.08
N ALA A 193 18.32 11.66 19.09
CA ALA A 193 17.43 11.61 20.25
C ALA A 193 16.01 12.04 19.86
N SER A 194 15.05 11.53 20.62
CA SER A 194 13.62 11.67 20.36
C SER A 194 13.00 12.69 21.28
N SER A 195 12.10 13.51 20.74
CA SER A 195 11.15 14.31 21.50
C SER A 195 9.78 13.64 21.43
N THR A 196 9.14 13.41 22.56
CA THR A 196 7.83 12.76 22.64
C THR A 196 6.82 13.67 23.34
N VAL A 197 5.67 13.89 22.71
CA VAL A 197 4.50 14.55 23.29
C VAL A 197 3.38 13.51 23.37
N ILE A 198 2.98 13.11 24.57
CA ILE A 198 1.93 12.10 24.75
C ILE A 198 0.53 12.69 24.55
N GLY A 199 0.31 13.94 24.99
CA GLY A 199 -0.92 14.68 24.74
C GLY A 199 -0.97 15.31 23.36
N ASN A 200 -1.74 16.39 23.26
CA ASN A 200 -1.86 17.17 22.02
C ASN A 200 -0.71 18.17 21.86
N LEU A 201 -0.36 18.49 20.61
CA LEU A 201 0.59 19.53 20.25
C LEU A 201 -0.11 20.67 19.49
N ASP A 202 -0.16 21.86 20.08
CA ASP A 202 -0.64 23.09 19.42
C ASP A 202 0.53 24.05 19.16
N GLN A 203 0.97 24.19 17.92
CA GLN A 203 2.15 24.96 17.54
C GLN A 203 1.76 26.18 16.68
N ILE A 204 1.77 27.37 17.28
CA ILE A 204 1.36 28.62 16.60
C ILE A 204 2.52 29.30 15.87
N GLY A 205 3.73 29.28 16.43
CA GLY A 205 4.91 29.83 15.76
C GLY A 205 5.59 28.82 14.82
N PRO A 206 6.63 29.23 14.06
CA PRO A 206 7.35 28.34 13.17
C PRO A 206 7.91 27.13 13.91
N PHE A 207 7.89 25.98 13.24
CA PHE A 207 8.35 24.70 13.76
C PHE A 207 9.43 24.15 12.85
N GLU A 208 10.59 23.83 13.41
CA GLU A 208 11.69 23.18 12.70
C GLU A 208 12.06 21.88 13.43
N ASN A 209 11.77 20.74 12.79
CA ASN A 209 12.20 19.43 13.28
C ASN A 209 13.53 19.04 12.63
N GLY A 210 14.62 19.14 13.38
CA GLY A 210 15.92 18.54 13.04
C GLY A 210 16.19 17.20 13.76
N GLY A 211 15.25 16.71 14.58
CA GLY A 211 15.37 15.49 15.39
C GLY A 211 14.30 14.42 15.10
N ILE A 212 14.21 13.39 15.95
CA ILE A 212 13.04 12.51 15.90
C ILE A 212 11.96 13.15 16.77
N ILE A 213 10.76 13.41 16.23
CA ILE A 213 9.60 13.84 17.02
C ILE A 213 8.46 12.84 16.93
N GLU A 214 7.85 12.52 18.06
CA GLU A 214 6.65 11.70 18.14
C GLU A 214 5.56 12.44 18.92
N VAL A 215 4.37 12.58 18.33
CA VAL A 215 3.17 13.12 18.97
C VAL A 215 2.13 12.01 19.02
N ALA A 216 1.76 11.58 20.23
CA ALA A 216 0.78 10.52 20.43
C ALA A 216 -0.67 11.02 20.33
N GLY A 217 -0.94 12.26 20.75
CA GLY A 217 -2.24 12.92 20.59
C GLY A 217 -2.41 13.62 19.24
N ASP A 218 -3.32 14.60 19.21
CA ASP A 218 -3.58 15.42 18.03
C ASP A 218 -2.49 16.52 17.87
N ALA A 219 -2.15 16.89 16.65
CA ALA A 219 -1.16 17.92 16.34
C ALA A 219 -1.75 19.01 15.42
N VAL A 220 -1.67 20.28 15.82
CA VAL A 220 -2.14 21.41 15.02
C VAL A 220 -1.03 22.44 14.87
N PHE A 221 -0.69 22.77 13.62
CA PHE A 221 0.35 23.72 13.26
C PHE A 221 -0.27 24.92 12.54
N TYR A 222 -0.16 26.12 13.12
CA TYR A 222 -0.71 27.35 12.54
C TYR A 222 0.32 28.17 11.75
N SER A 223 1.59 27.75 11.75
CA SER A 223 2.69 28.40 11.03
C SER A 223 3.56 27.37 10.30
N THR A 224 4.59 27.85 9.62
CA THR A 224 5.43 27.03 8.75
C THR A 224 6.08 25.88 9.52
N VAL A 225 5.96 24.68 8.96
CA VAL A 225 6.56 23.45 9.48
C VAL A 225 7.70 23.05 8.54
N THR A 226 8.91 22.93 9.07
CA THR A 226 10.06 22.37 8.34
C THR A 226 10.46 21.06 9.00
N ASN A 227 10.19 19.95 8.32
CA ASN A 227 10.58 18.61 8.74
C ASN A 227 11.87 18.19 8.05
N ASN A 228 12.99 18.27 8.78
CA ASN A 228 14.33 17.91 8.34
C ASN A 228 14.82 16.56 8.90
N ASN A 229 13.95 15.82 9.61
CA ASN A 229 14.25 14.52 10.22
C ASN A 229 12.94 13.71 10.41
N GLU A 230 12.96 12.57 11.09
CA GLU A 230 11.78 11.72 11.25
C GLU A 230 10.72 12.39 12.15
N ALA A 231 9.47 12.40 11.69
CA ALA A 231 8.32 12.87 12.47
C ALA A 231 7.21 11.82 12.49
N VAL A 232 6.62 11.57 13.65
CA VAL A 232 5.53 10.62 13.85
C VAL A 232 4.35 11.32 14.50
N PHE A 233 3.20 11.32 13.83
CA PHE A 233 1.95 11.86 14.35
C PHE A 233 0.92 10.75 14.42
N ASN A 234 0.63 10.28 15.64
CA ASN A 234 -0.28 9.15 15.85
C ASN A 234 -1.76 9.57 15.82
N GLY A 235 -2.09 10.79 16.28
CA GLY A 235 -3.45 11.33 16.27
C GLY A 235 -3.81 12.11 14.99
N THR A 236 -4.85 12.95 15.08
CA THR A 236 -5.27 13.85 14.01
C THR A 236 -4.22 14.94 13.83
N SER A 237 -3.85 15.26 12.60
CA SER A 237 -2.87 16.31 12.31
C SER A 237 -3.44 17.40 11.40
N SER A 238 -3.10 18.66 11.65
CA SER A 238 -3.50 19.77 10.79
C SER A 238 -2.34 20.72 10.56
N PHE A 239 -1.98 20.91 9.29
CA PHE A 239 -0.96 21.83 8.82
C PHE A 239 -1.65 23.04 8.17
N GLY A 240 -1.88 24.06 9.00
CA GLY A 240 -2.55 25.34 8.68
C GLY A 240 -1.76 26.27 7.76
N SER A 241 -0.47 26.02 7.59
CA SER A 241 0.48 26.85 6.86
C SER A 241 1.45 25.97 6.07
N ASP A 242 2.43 26.59 5.40
CA ASP A 242 3.37 25.91 4.52
C ASP A 242 4.13 24.81 5.26
N MET A 243 4.29 23.68 4.60
CA MET A 243 4.92 22.50 5.16
C MET A 243 6.01 22.00 4.21
N ILE A 244 7.25 21.99 4.70
CA ILE A 244 8.43 21.54 3.96
C ILE A 244 8.86 20.21 4.57
N ASN A 245 8.71 19.12 3.82
CA ASN A 245 9.16 17.79 4.25
C ASN A 245 10.35 17.33 3.42
N THR A 246 11.48 17.06 4.07
CA THR A 246 12.70 16.54 3.40
C THR A 246 13.09 15.14 3.89
N GLN A 247 12.32 14.58 4.82
CA GLN A 247 12.59 13.28 5.46
C GLN A 247 11.29 12.47 5.62
N LYS A 248 11.29 11.45 6.47
CA LYS A 248 10.13 10.58 6.72
C LYS A 248 9.13 11.25 7.65
N MET A 249 7.86 11.24 7.26
CA MET A 249 6.74 11.66 8.09
C MET A 249 5.71 10.54 8.18
N PHE A 250 5.45 10.07 9.39
CA PHE A 250 4.48 9.03 9.68
C PHE A 250 3.16 9.65 10.17
N LEU A 251 2.04 9.26 9.58
CA LEU A 251 0.69 9.75 9.89
C LEU A 251 -0.23 8.59 10.29
N GLY A 252 -0.80 8.68 11.49
CA GLY A 252 -1.66 7.67 12.11
C GLY A 252 -3.14 8.08 12.24
N GLY A 253 -3.50 9.31 11.89
CA GLY A 253 -4.88 9.79 11.93
C GLY A 253 -5.24 10.63 10.71
N THR A 254 -6.45 11.20 10.74
CA THR A 254 -6.86 12.18 9.73
C THR A 254 -5.85 13.32 9.70
N THR A 255 -5.34 13.65 8.51
CA THR A 255 -4.33 14.68 8.33
C THR A 255 -4.76 15.68 7.28
N ASP A 256 -4.83 16.95 7.65
CA ASP A 256 -5.18 18.06 6.76
C ASP A 256 -3.94 18.90 6.41
N PHE A 257 -3.57 18.92 5.13
CA PHE A 257 -2.56 19.82 4.56
C PHE A 257 -3.27 21.01 3.89
N THR A 258 -3.62 22.01 4.70
CA THR A 258 -4.32 23.22 4.24
C THR A 258 -3.38 24.34 3.79
N GLY A 259 -2.08 24.25 4.08
CA GLY A 259 -1.05 25.11 3.48
C GLY A 259 -0.30 24.42 2.34
N ASP A 260 0.63 25.15 1.70
CA ASP A 260 1.44 24.63 0.59
C ASP A 260 2.41 23.54 1.10
N LEU A 261 2.38 22.36 0.47
CA LEU A 261 3.25 21.22 0.74
C LEU A 261 4.43 21.21 -0.25
N SER A 262 5.65 21.28 0.27
CA SER A 262 6.88 20.99 -0.46
C SER A 262 7.47 19.68 0.07
N ASN A 263 7.10 18.56 -0.56
CA ASN A 263 7.62 17.24 -0.18
C ASN A 263 8.77 16.79 -1.09
N SER A 264 9.94 16.60 -0.51
CA SER A 264 11.10 15.92 -1.11
C SER A 264 11.54 14.69 -0.30
N GLY A 265 10.83 14.39 0.78
CA GLY A 265 10.98 13.18 1.59
C GLY A 265 9.84 12.19 1.30
N GLU A 266 9.48 11.40 2.32
CA GLU A 266 8.49 10.33 2.23
C GLU A 266 7.37 10.57 3.25
N ILE A 267 6.11 10.56 2.81
CA ILE A 267 4.94 10.56 3.71
C ILE A 267 4.40 9.14 3.82
N ILE A 268 4.28 8.62 5.04
CA ILE A 268 3.93 7.24 5.35
C ILE A 268 2.65 7.23 6.18
N SER A 269 1.58 6.63 5.68
CA SER A 269 0.38 6.37 6.49
C SER A 269 0.45 4.96 7.09
N PHE A 270 0.24 4.85 8.41
CA PHE A 270 0.35 3.58 9.14
C PHE A 270 -0.90 3.20 9.96
N ALA A 271 -1.99 3.96 9.84
CA ALA A 271 -3.31 3.60 10.35
C ALA A 271 -4.41 3.98 9.35
N ASP A 272 -5.67 3.69 9.71
CA ASP A 272 -6.83 4.20 9.00
C ASP A 272 -6.83 5.73 9.04
N ALA A 273 -6.70 6.36 7.88
CA ALA A 273 -6.50 7.80 7.78
C ALA A 273 -7.25 8.39 6.59
N GLN A 274 -7.69 9.64 6.77
CA GLN A 274 -8.05 10.50 5.65
C GLN A 274 -6.94 11.53 5.48
N LEU A 275 -6.24 11.50 4.34
CA LEU A 275 -5.19 12.46 4.01
C LEU A 275 -5.77 13.50 3.05
N ASN A 276 -5.90 14.74 3.51
CA ASN A 276 -6.49 15.83 2.76
C ASN A 276 -5.41 16.81 2.28
N PHE A 277 -5.12 16.75 0.98
CA PHE A 277 -4.14 17.58 0.28
C PHE A 277 -4.79 18.79 -0.40
N GLU A 278 -5.67 19.50 0.32
CA GLU A 278 -6.60 20.53 -0.17
C GLU A 278 -6.25 21.11 -1.56
N HIS A 279 -5.22 21.95 -1.67
CA HIS A 279 -4.78 22.55 -2.95
C HIS A 279 -3.41 22.03 -3.42
N ASN A 280 -2.85 21.04 -2.73
CA ASN A 280 -1.52 20.51 -2.98
C ASN A 280 -1.50 19.59 -4.20
N ARG A 281 -0.66 19.95 -5.17
CA ARG A 281 -0.56 19.25 -6.46
C ARG A 281 0.61 18.28 -6.53
N ASP A 282 1.73 18.57 -5.88
CA ASP A 282 2.92 17.72 -5.93
C ASP A 282 3.15 17.14 -4.54
N LEU A 283 2.96 15.82 -4.41
CA LEU A 283 2.98 15.13 -3.13
C LEU A 283 4.29 14.38 -2.87
N GLY A 284 5.22 14.34 -3.83
CA GLY A 284 6.45 13.56 -3.73
C GLY A 284 6.17 12.07 -3.53
N ASP A 285 6.89 11.43 -2.60
CA ASP A 285 6.76 10.00 -2.32
C ASP A 285 5.71 9.73 -1.23
N LEU A 286 4.79 8.79 -1.54
CA LEU A 286 3.73 8.34 -0.64
C LEU A 286 3.80 6.83 -0.43
N THR A 287 3.81 6.42 0.82
CA THR A 287 3.82 5.00 1.22
C THR A 287 2.67 4.71 2.19
N PHE A 288 2.01 3.57 1.99
CA PHE A 288 1.01 3.03 2.91
C PHE A 288 1.54 1.68 3.38
N ASP A 289 1.86 1.55 4.67
CA ASP A 289 2.52 0.36 5.20
C ASP A 289 1.95 -0.02 6.57
N ASP A 290 1.42 -1.24 6.67
CA ASP A 290 0.94 -1.83 7.92
C ASP A 290 1.95 -2.84 8.52
N VAL A 291 3.06 -3.10 7.81
CA VAL A 291 4.09 -4.06 8.23
C VAL A 291 4.98 -3.44 9.30
N GLY A 292 5.18 -4.18 10.40
CA GLY A 292 6.14 -3.82 11.46
C GLY A 292 5.56 -3.02 12.62
N ARG A 293 4.35 -2.45 12.51
CA ARG A 293 3.69 -1.74 13.62
C ARG A 293 2.58 -2.54 14.32
N GLY A 294 2.19 -3.70 13.78
CA GLY A 294 1.17 -4.56 14.38
C GLY A 294 -0.25 -3.98 14.31
N VAL A 295 -0.46 -2.98 13.45
CA VAL A 295 -1.76 -2.39 13.13
C VAL A 295 -2.20 -2.96 11.79
N SER A 296 -3.50 -3.20 11.60
CA SER A 296 -4.07 -3.53 10.29
C SER A 296 -4.80 -2.30 9.80
N ILE A 297 -4.42 -1.80 8.62
CA ILE A 297 -5.10 -0.67 7.98
C ILE A 297 -6.23 -1.22 7.11
N ALA A 298 -7.46 -0.86 7.42
CA ALA A 298 -8.64 -1.22 6.65
C ALA A 298 -8.82 -0.28 5.44
N GLU A 299 -8.71 1.03 5.62
CA GLU A 299 -8.83 2.00 4.53
C GLU A 299 -8.03 3.29 4.76
N VAL A 300 -7.40 3.78 3.70
CA VAL A 300 -6.83 5.14 3.62
C VAL A 300 -7.49 5.89 2.47
N ILE A 301 -8.01 7.09 2.77
CA ILE A 301 -8.74 7.91 1.78
C ILE A 301 -7.92 9.16 1.47
N LEU A 302 -7.57 9.32 0.20
CA LEU A 302 -6.90 10.52 -0.28
C LEU A 302 -7.95 11.52 -0.78
N VAL A 303 -7.95 12.72 -0.21
CA VAL A 303 -8.85 13.82 -0.55
C VAL A 303 -8.02 14.99 -1.06
N SER A 304 -8.49 15.65 -2.12
CA SER A 304 -7.91 16.91 -2.58
C SER A 304 -8.96 17.70 -3.35
N SER A 305 -8.88 19.02 -3.27
CA SER A 305 -9.62 19.95 -4.12
C SER A 305 -8.81 20.41 -5.34
N ALA A 306 -7.53 20.06 -5.42
CA ALA A 306 -6.68 20.34 -6.57
C ALA A 306 -7.21 19.65 -7.83
N ASP A 307 -7.11 20.31 -8.99
CA ASP A 307 -7.55 19.74 -10.27
C ASP A 307 -6.80 18.45 -10.65
N SER A 308 -5.54 18.37 -10.22
CA SER A 308 -4.61 17.31 -10.51
C SER A 308 -3.60 17.14 -9.38
N ILE A 309 -3.19 15.89 -9.16
CA ILE A 309 -2.22 15.45 -8.17
C ILE A 309 -1.11 14.70 -8.89
N PHE A 310 0.12 14.96 -8.47
CA PHE A 310 1.35 14.33 -8.92
C PHE A 310 1.98 13.63 -7.73
N ILE A 311 2.27 12.34 -7.91
CA ILE A 311 2.97 11.50 -6.94
C ILE A 311 4.20 10.96 -7.67
N ASP A 312 5.37 11.08 -7.07
CA ASP A 312 6.60 10.58 -7.69
C ASP A 312 6.65 9.05 -7.55
N HIS A 313 6.59 8.52 -6.33
CA HIS A 313 6.46 7.09 -6.04
C HIS A 313 5.26 6.82 -5.13
N LEU A 314 4.42 5.83 -5.53
CA LEU A 314 3.30 5.35 -4.73
C LEU A 314 3.53 3.90 -4.32
N SER A 315 3.69 3.65 -3.02
CA SER A 315 3.88 2.30 -2.47
C SER A 315 2.71 1.88 -1.59
N ILE A 316 2.14 0.71 -1.86
CA ILE A 316 1.01 0.14 -1.12
C ILE A 316 1.42 -1.23 -0.58
N ASN A 317 1.48 -1.31 0.74
CA ASN A 317 1.83 -2.48 1.51
C ASN A 317 0.89 -2.59 2.73
N ILE A 318 -0.42 -2.54 2.49
CA ILE A 318 -1.45 -2.67 3.52
C ILE A 318 -2.39 -3.84 3.22
N SER A 319 -3.01 -4.41 4.25
CA SER A 319 -4.03 -5.46 4.09
C SER A 319 -5.37 -4.94 3.54
N GLY A 320 -5.65 -3.65 3.73
CA GLY A 320 -6.89 -2.99 3.31
C GLY A 320 -6.82 -2.30 1.96
N LYS A 321 -7.37 -1.09 1.90
CA LYS A 321 -7.65 -0.36 0.66
C LYS A 321 -7.15 1.08 0.70
N VAL A 322 -6.59 1.58 -0.40
CA VAL A 322 -6.28 3.00 -0.60
C VAL A 322 -7.26 3.56 -1.64
N THR A 323 -8.05 4.57 -1.28
CA THR A 323 -9.03 5.19 -2.18
C THR A 323 -8.47 6.53 -2.68
N LEU A 324 -8.24 6.64 -3.99
CA LEU A 324 -7.76 7.86 -4.65
C LEU A 324 -8.88 8.92 -4.75
N PRO A 325 -8.54 10.22 -4.83
CA PRO A 325 -9.54 11.27 -5.03
C PRO A 325 -10.18 11.15 -6.41
N SER A 326 -11.30 11.86 -6.61
CA SER A 326 -11.99 11.91 -7.91
C SER A 326 -11.23 12.69 -9.00
N ASN A 327 -10.19 13.42 -8.59
CA ASN A 327 -9.41 14.35 -9.39
C ASN A 327 -8.34 13.58 -10.19
N PHE A 328 -7.68 14.25 -11.14
CA PHE A 328 -6.62 13.59 -11.91
C PHE A 328 -5.41 13.26 -11.02
N VAL A 329 -4.92 12.03 -11.05
CA VAL A 329 -3.75 11.55 -10.32
C VAL A 329 -2.75 10.99 -11.32
N LEU A 330 -1.53 11.53 -11.32
CA LEU A 330 -0.40 11.04 -12.12
C LEU A 330 0.70 10.52 -11.20
N ILE A 331 1.03 9.25 -11.34
CA ILE A 331 2.21 8.62 -10.74
C ILE A 331 3.36 8.72 -11.74
N ARG A 332 4.41 9.47 -11.41
CA ARG A 332 5.49 9.81 -12.35
C ARG A 332 6.52 8.69 -12.51
N SER A 333 6.95 8.06 -11.41
CA SER A 333 8.12 7.18 -11.40
C SER A 333 7.79 5.72 -11.13
N GLU A 334 7.00 5.40 -10.10
CA GLU A 334 6.64 4.00 -9.78
C GLU A 334 5.31 3.88 -9.03
N LEU A 335 4.51 2.91 -9.45
CA LEU A 335 3.43 2.31 -8.64
C LEU A 335 3.90 0.95 -8.15
N ALA A 336 4.09 0.81 -6.84
CA ALA A 336 4.43 -0.45 -6.18
C ALA A 336 3.24 -0.96 -5.34
N ILE A 337 2.75 -2.16 -5.61
CA ILE A 337 1.70 -2.81 -4.81
C ILE A 337 2.21 -4.17 -4.34
N ALA A 338 2.63 -4.25 -3.08
CA ALA A 338 3.01 -5.51 -2.44
C ALA A 338 1.78 -6.24 -1.90
N GLN A 339 0.86 -5.51 -1.27
CA GLN A 339 -0.43 -5.98 -0.78
C GLN A 339 -1.39 -4.79 -0.67
N GLY A 340 -2.68 -5.05 -0.79
CA GLY A 340 -3.77 -4.09 -0.67
C GLY A 340 -4.49 -3.80 -1.97
N VAL A 341 -5.56 -3.03 -1.87
CA VAL A 341 -6.40 -2.64 -3.01
C VAL A 341 -6.25 -1.14 -3.26
N LEU A 342 -5.81 -0.74 -4.45
CA LEU A 342 -5.87 0.64 -4.89
C LEU A 342 -7.20 0.89 -5.62
N ASN A 343 -8.07 1.70 -5.05
CA ASN A 343 -9.37 2.01 -5.62
C ASN A 343 -9.39 3.38 -6.29
N THR A 344 -9.79 3.40 -7.55
CA THR A 344 -9.92 4.62 -8.33
C THR A 344 -11.39 5.08 -8.34
N THR A 345 -11.76 5.98 -7.43
CA THR A 345 -13.16 6.43 -7.25
C THR A 345 -13.75 7.10 -8.51
N ASN A 346 -12.92 7.75 -9.32
CA ASN A 346 -13.28 8.31 -10.62
C ASN A 346 -12.33 7.80 -11.71
N GLN A 347 -12.77 6.75 -12.37
CA GLN A 347 -11.97 5.82 -13.17
C GLN A 347 -11.29 6.41 -14.44
N GLU A 348 -11.53 7.66 -14.84
CA GLU A 348 -10.91 8.23 -16.05
C GLU A 348 -9.67 9.10 -15.76
N ASN A 349 -9.29 9.20 -14.48
CA ASN A 349 -8.40 10.24 -13.99
C ASN A 349 -7.11 9.70 -13.35
N PHE A 350 -6.78 8.42 -13.49
CA PHE A 350 -5.61 7.80 -12.85
C PHE A 350 -4.60 7.31 -13.89
N LEU A 351 -3.40 7.91 -13.94
CA LEU A 351 -2.33 7.61 -14.90
C LEU A 351 -1.02 7.22 -14.20
N VAL A 352 -0.41 6.11 -14.61
CA VAL A 352 0.96 5.74 -14.25
C VAL A 352 1.89 5.93 -15.44
N ALA A 353 2.77 6.92 -15.36
CA ALA A 353 3.77 7.17 -16.40
C ALA A 353 5.06 6.36 -16.22
N GLY A 354 5.33 5.95 -14.98
CA GLY A 354 6.53 5.19 -14.61
C GLY A 354 6.33 3.68 -14.59
N ASN A 355 7.14 3.00 -13.80
CA ASN A 355 7.09 1.54 -13.65
C ASN A 355 5.88 1.10 -12.82
N ILE A 356 5.39 -0.11 -13.10
CA ILE A 356 4.37 -0.77 -12.28
C ILE A 356 4.99 -2.06 -11.75
N ASN A 357 5.08 -2.16 -10.43
CA ASN A 357 5.72 -3.27 -9.74
C ASN A 357 4.73 -3.90 -8.77
N VAL A 358 4.43 -5.18 -8.97
CA VAL A 358 3.42 -5.90 -8.19
C VAL A 358 4.07 -7.15 -7.65
N ASN A 359 4.19 -7.23 -6.34
CA ASN A 359 4.87 -8.33 -5.66
C ASN A 359 3.88 -9.13 -4.82
N ALA A 360 2.99 -9.86 -5.51
CA ALA A 360 1.98 -10.72 -4.87
C ALA A 360 2.55 -12.07 -4.38
N ALA A 361 3.85 -12.33 -4.56
CA ALA A 361 4.42 -13.66 -4.45
C ALA A 361 4.36 -14.30 -3.04
N ASN A 362 3.95 -13.56 -2.00
CA ASN A 362 4.02 -14.03 -0.61
C ASN A 362 2.86 -13.59 0.31
N SER A 363 1.83 -12.89 -0.17
CA SER A 363 0.75 -12.39 0.70
C SER A 363 -0.54 -13.17 0.52
N SER A 364 -1.19 -13.52 1.64
CA SER A 364 -2.59 -13.96 1.63
C SER A 364 -3.57 -12.82 1.32
N ALA A 365 -3.07 -11.58 1.30
CA ALA A 365 -3.82 -10.39 0.96
C ALA A 365 -3.72 -10.10 -0.55
N PRO A 366 -4.82 -9.67 -1.20
CA PRO A 366 -4.81 -9.31 -2.60
C PRO A 366 -3.93 -8.09 -2.85
N ALA A 367 -3.33 -7.99 -4.05
CA ALA A 367 -2.53 -6.83 -4.49
C ALA A 367 -3.02 -6.37 -5.86
N TYR A 368 -3.96 -5.42 -5.94
CA TYR A 368 -4.52 -4.99 -7.23
C TYR A 368 -5.14 -3.58 -7.23
N VAL A 369 -5.46 -3.09 -8.42
CA VAL A 369 -6.19 -1.86 -8.73
C VAL A 369 -7.63 -2.21 -9.08
N GLU A 370 -8.58 -1.64 -8.34
CA GLU A 370 -10.01 -1.78 -8.58
C GLU A 370 -10.51 -0.62 -9.45
N GLY A 371 -11.15 -0.95 -10.58
CA GLY A 371 -11.72 0.01 -11.52
C GLY A 371 -10.92 0.13 -12.81
N LYS A 372 -10.42 1.33 -13.12
CA LYS A 372 -9.68 1.61 -14.36
C LYS A 372 -8.32 2.18 -14.05
N MET A 373 -7.38 1.86 -14.91
CA MET A 373 -6.01 2.32 -14.84
C MET A 373 -5.55 2.78 -16.21
N LEU A 374 -4.95 3.97 -16.27
CA LEU A 374 -4.16 4.38 -17.43
C LEU A 374 -2.69 4.13 -17.12
N ALA A 375 -1.94 3.62 -18.08
CA ALA A 375 -0.49 3.52 -17.98
C ALA A 375 0.19 3.85 -19.30
N VAL A 376 1.41 4.34 -19.23
CA VAL A 376 2.29 4.52 -20.39
C VAL A 376 3.09 3.23 -20.58
N THR A 377 2.97 2.58 -21.74
CA THR A 377 3.71 1.34 -22.00
C THR A 377 5.21 1.59 -22.10
N SER A 378 6.01 0.67 -21.54
CA SER A 378 7.44 0.56 -21.80
C SER A 378 7.73 -0.21 -23.10
N ASP A 379 8.99 -0.24 -23.54
CA ASP A 379 9.43 -1.24 -24.52
C ASP A 379 9.53 -2.59 -23.79
N GLY A 380 8.69 -3.55 -24.18
CA GLY A 380 8.52 -4.83 -23.49
C GLY A 380 7.20 -4.94 -22.73
N GLU A 381 7.26 -5.52 -21.53
CA GLU A 381 6.08 -5.89 -20.75
C GLU A 381 5.65 -4.77 -19.78
N THR A 382 4.36 -4.46 -19.79
CA THR A 382 3.69 -3.58 -18.83
C THR A 382 2.55 -4.35 -18.20
N THR A 383 2.66 -4.66 -16.90
CA THR A 383 1.64 -5.37 -16.14
C THR A 383 0.70 -4.39 -15.45
N PHE A 384 -0.59 -4.54 -15.72
CA PHE A 384 -1.70 -3.86 -15.07
C PHE A 384 -2.22 -4.79 -13.97
N PRO A 385 -1.97 -4.49 -12.69
CA PRO A 385 -2.44 -5.32 -11.60
C PRO A 385 -3.91 -5.09 -11.34
N MET A 386 -4.78 -5.43 -12.28
CA MET A 386 -6.21 -5.20 -12.12
C MET A 386 -6.83 -6.26 -11.21
N GLY A 387 -7.97 -5.97 -10.61
CA GLY A 387 -8.74 -6.95 -9.87
C GLY A 387 -10.14 -6.47 -9.53
N ILE A 388 -10.98 -7.40 -9.10
CA ILE A 388 -12.38 -7.13 -8.74
C ILE A 388 -12.85 -8.17 -7.71
N ASN A 389 -13.70 -7.75 -6.75
CA ASN A 389 -14.28 -8.61 -5.71
C ASN A 389 -13.27 -9.41 -4.87
N GLY A 390 -12.08 -8.86 -4.63
CA GLY A 390 -11.02 -9.53 -3.86
C GLY A 390 -10.13 -10.46 -4.68
N PHE A 391 -10.38 -10.60 -5.99
CA PHE A 391 -9.59 -11.46 -6.88
C PHE A 391 -8.64 -10.62 -7.75
N PRO A 392 -7.31 -10.81 -7.64
CA PRO A 392 -6.36 -10.24 -8.58
C PRO A 392 -6.52 -10.91 -9.96
N ASN A 393 -6.50 -10.10 -11.01
CA ASN A 393 -6.76 -10.46 -12.40
C ASN A 393 -5.78 -9.68 -13.30
N TYR A 394 -4.50 -10.03 -13.18
CA TYR A 394 -3.40 -9.27 -13.79
C TYR A 394 -3.44 -9.38 -15.30
N LEU A 395 -3.27 -8.23 -15.97
CA LEU A 395 -3.21 -8.14 -17.41
C LEU A 395 -1.86 -7.56 -17.82
N THR A 396 -1.08 -8.30 -18.59
CA THR A 396 0.20 -7.84 -19.11
C THR A 396 0.10 -7.55 -20.59
N LEU A 397 0.49 -6.34 -20.98
CA LEU A 397 0.66 -5.96 -22.37
C LEU A 397 2.13 -6.03 -22.72
N ASN A 398 2.47 -6.77 -23.77
CA ASN A 398 3.82 -6.77 -24.34
C ASN A 398 3.79 -6.00 -25.65
N SER A 399 4.47 -4.84 -25.66
CA SER A 399 4.50 -3.89 -26.77
C SER A 399 5.93 -3.68 -27.24
N ASN A 400 6.14 -3.68 -28.56
CA ASN A 400 7.40 -3.23 -29.17
C ASN A 400 7.46 -1.69 -29.33
N GLN A 401 6.46 -0.99 -28.80
CA GLN A 401 6.33 0.47 -28.86
C GLN A 401 6.18 1.01 -27.43
N SER A 402 7.15 1.83 -27.02
CA SER A 402 7.10 2.58 -25.76
C SER A 402 6.33 3.90 -25.92
N GLY A 403 5.75 4.40 -24.83
CA GLY A 403 5.13 5.73 -24.79
C GLY A 403 3.65 5.75 -25.16
N ILE A 404 3.03 4.59 -25.41
CA ILE A 404 1.60 4.50 -25.70
C ILE A 404 0.82 4.57 -24.40
N THR A 405 -0.06 5.55 -24.24
CA THR A 405 -0.99 5.58 -23.12
C THR A 405 -2.13 4.62 -23.36
N VAL A 406 -2.23 3.56 -22.56
CA VAL A 406 -3.29 2.57 -22.61
C VAL A 406 -4.16 2.68 -21.37
N LYS A 407 -5.48 2.63 -21.57
CA LYS A 407 -6.48 2.49 -20.52
C LYS A 407 -6.92 1.03 -20.43
N VAL A 408 -6.87 0.47 -19.24
CA VAL A 408 -7.37 -0.86 -18.90
C VAL A 408 -8.44 -0.73 -17.84
N GLU A 409 -9.59 -1.37 -18.05
CA GLU A 409 -10.68 -1.52 -17.08
C GLU A 409 -10.87 -3.00 -16.79
N CYS A 410 -11.05 -3.36 -15.51
CA CYS A 410 -11.48 -4.70 -15.10
C CYS A 410 -12.85 -4.58 -14.42
N LYS A 411 -13.84 -5.32 -14.92
CA LYS A 411 -15.23 -5.23 -14.45
C LYS A 411 -15.92 -6.58 -14.51
N MET A 412 -17.07 -6.71 -13.84
CA MET A 412 -17.97 -7.83 -14.08
C MET A 412 -18.57 -7.71 -15.50
N PRO A 413 -18.58 -8.79 -16.30
CA PRO A 413 -19.25 -8.79 -17.58
C PRO A 413 -20.77 -8.60 -17.42
N ASP A 414 -21.40 -7.98 -18.41
CA ASP A 414 -22.85 -7.96 -18.52
C ASP A 414 -23.33 -9.36 -18.94
N PRO A 415 -24.11 -10.09 -18.10
CA PRO A 415 -24.57 -11.44 -18.41
C PRO A 415 -25.33 -11.54 -19.73
N ASP A 416 -26.02 -10.47 -20.12
CA ASP A 416 -26.80 -10.41 -21.37
C ASP A 416 -25.91 -10.20 -22.61
N SER A 417 -24.60 -10.07 -22.43
CA SER A 417 -23.62 -9.88 -23.51
C SER A 417 -22.63 -11.05 -23.68
N LEU A 418 -22.75 -12.08 -22.84
CA LEU A 418 -21.86 -13.24 -22.82
C LEU A 418 -22.26 -14.31 -23.85
N PHE A 419 -22.30 -13.91 -25.12
CA PHE A 419 -22.52 -14.82 -26.24
C PHE A 419 -21.19 -15.25 -26.86
N THR A 420 -21.09 -16.53 -27.17
CA THR A 420 -19.91 -17.19 -27.73
C THR A 420 -20.19 -17.67 -29.14
N ASP A 421 -19.14 -17.83 -29.93
CA ASP A 421 -19.17 -18.60 -31.16
C ASP A 421 -19.21 -20.11 -30.88
N ASP A 422 -19.14 -20.92 -31.94
CA ASP A 422 -19.11 -22.37 -31.89
C ASP A 422 -17.78 -22.96 -31.39
N GLU A 423 -16.72 -22.15 -31.32
CA GLU A 423 -15.39 -22.56 -30.83
C GLU A 423 -15.23 -22.38 -29.31
N THR A 424 -16.18 -21.72 -28.65
CA THR A 424 -16.10 -21.37 -27.23
C THR A 424 -17.27 -21.97 -26.44
N MET A 425 -16.95 -22.74 -25.39
CA MET A 425 -17.94 -23.52 -24.62
C MET A 425 -18.41 -22.82 -23.34
N GLY A 426 -17.99 -21.59 -23.12
CA GLY A 426 -18.36 -20.83 -21.95
C GLY A 426 -17.48 -19.62 -21.73
N LEU A 427 -18.05 -18.60 -21.09
CA LEU A 427 -17.32 -17.43 -20.63
C LEU A 427 -17.38 -17.38 -19.12
N ALA A 428 -16.27 -17.00 -18.50
CA ALA A 428 -16.25 -16.67 -17.08
C ALA A 428 -17.19 -15.49 -16.82
N ALA A 429 -18.03 -15.60 -15.80
CA ALA A 429 -18.98 -14.55 -15.43
C ALA A 429 -18.39 -13.52 -14.45
N ASP A 430 -17.14 -13.72 -14.03
CA ASP A 430 -16.54 -12.94 -12.94
C ASP A 430 -15.72 -11.74 -13.44
N VAL A 431 -15.15 -11.81 -14.65
CA VAL A 431 -14.18 -10.83 -15.13
C VAL A 431 -14.25 -10.58 -16.64
N GLU A 432 -14.26 -9.30 -17.01
CA GLU A 432 -14.06 -8.78 -18.36
C GLU A 432 -13.06 -7.62 -18.29
N TRP A 433 -12.10 -7.61 -19.22
CA TRP A 433 -11.21 -6.46 -19.42
C TRP A 433 -11.66 -5.63 -20.60
N THR A 434 -11.53 -4.32 -20.48
CA THR A 434 -11.63 -3.40 -21.62
C THR A 434 -10.29 -2.69 -21.80
N ILE A 435 -9.71 -2.79 -23.00
CA ILE A 435 -8.41 -2.20 -23.34
C ILE A 435 -8.60 -1.16 -24.44
N GLN A 436 -8.06 0.04 -24.25
CA GLN A 436 -8.17 1.15 -25.18
C GLN A 436 -6.86 1.95 -25.22
N SER A 437 -6.32 2.24 -26.41
CA SER A 437 -5.25 3.23 -26.53
C SER A 437 -5.84 4.64 -26.54
N LEU A 438 -5.26 5.56 -25.78
CA LEU A 438 -5.66 6.98 -25.75
C LEU A 438 -4.78 7.88 -26.61
N SER A 439 -3.73 7.32 -27.20
CA SER A 439 -2.76 8.02 -28.04
C SER A 439 -2.80 7.42 -29.46
N ASP A 440 -1.81 6.58 -29.79
CA ASP A 440 -1.69 5.90 -31.08
C ASP A 440 -2.12 4.43 -31.00
N SER A 441 -2.58 3.87 -32.12
CA SER A 441 -2.83 2.44 -32.19
C SER A 441 -1.50 1.67 -32.19
N ALA A 442 -1.44 0.56 -31.47
CA ALA A 442 -0.24 -0.26 -31.36
C ALA A 442 -0.56 -1.75 -31.43
N GLU A 443 0.38 -2.52 -31.97
CA GLU A 443 0.36 -3.99 -31.95
C GLU A 443 0.96 -4.48 -30.62
N MET A 444 0.15 -5.21 -29.84
CA MET A 444 0.55 -5.72 -28.52
C MET A 444 0.12 -7.18 -28.38
N SER A 445 0.90 -8.01 -27.71
CA SER A 445 0.37 -9.30 -27.21
C SER A 445 -0.25 -9.08 -25.83
N VAL A 446 -1.37 -9.73 -25.57
CA VAL A 446 -2.07 -9.65 -24.28
C VAL A 446 -1.83 -10.95 -23.53
N SER A 447 -1.50 -10.83 -22.25
CA SER A 447 -1.41 -11.95 -21.32
C SER A 447 -2.30 -11.67 -20.12
N VAL A 448 -3.01 -12.68 -19.63
CA VAL A 448 -3.86 -12.55 -18.44
C VAL A 448 -3.57 -13.69 -17.46
N GLU A 449 -3.47 -13.34 -16.19
CA GLU A 449 -3.49 -14.29 -15.08
C GLU A 449 -4.94 -14.51 -14.65
N TYR A 450 -5.35 -15.77 -14.52
CA TYR A 450 -6.73 -16.15 -14.20
C TYR A 450 -6.86 -16.96 -12.90
N SER A 451 -5.88 -16.79 -12.00
CA SER A 451 -5.87 -17.41 -10.67
C SER A 451 -7.14 -17.06 -9.88
N GLY A 452 -7.99 -18.06 -9.61
CA GLY A 452 -9.22 -17.90 -8.83
C GLY A 452 -10.48 -17.56 -9.61
N VAL A 453 -10.44 -17.55 -10.95
CA VAL A 453 -11.63 -17.38 -11.80
C VAL A 453 -12.49 -18.65 -11.80
N ASP A 454 -13.80 -18.51 -11.62
CA ASP A 454 -14.72 -19.65 -11.61
C ASP A 454 -15.36 -19.87 -12.98
N PHE A 455 -14.81 -20.82 -13.73
CA PHE A 455 -15.38 -21.23 -15.02
C PHE A 455 -16.60 -22.17 -14.90
N THR A 456 -16.91 -22.69 -13.71
CA THR A 456 -17.98 -23.70 -13.53
C THR A 456 -19.38 -23.09 -13.61
N ASN A 457 -19.50 -21.78 -13.41
CA ASN A 457 -20.77 -21.06 -13.41
C ASN A 457 -21.13 -20.42 -14.78
N SER A 458 -20.50 -20.87 -15.87
CA SER A 458 -20.81 -20.36 -17.21
C SER A 458 -22.21 -20.80 -17.69
N PRO A 459 -23.05 -19.88 -18.23
CA PRO A 459 -24.40 -20.19 -18.69
C PRO A 459 -24.46 -21.13 -19.91
N ASN A 460 -23.35 -21.28 -20.65
CA ASN A 460 -23.28 -22.03 -21.90
C ASN A 460 -22.40 -23.29 -21.82
N PHE A 461 -22.15 -23.81 -20.61
CA PHE A 461 -21.25 -24.93 -20.40
C PHE A 461 -21.72 -26.21 -21.11
N ILE A 462 -20.94 -26.67 -22.09
CA ILE A 462 -21.10 -27.97 -22.74
C ILE A 462 -20.11 -28.96 -22.11
N ASN A 463 -20.48 -30.23 -21.97
CA ASN A 463 -19.57 -31.27 -21.47
C ASN A 463 -18.57 -31.71 -22.55
N ALA A 464 -17.27 -31.48 -22.33
CA ALA A 464 -16.14 -32.03 -23.07
C ALA A 464 -15.29 -32.89 -22.14
N ARG A 465 -14.36 -33.67 -22.72
CA ARG A 465 -13.44 -34.50 -21.94
C ARG A 465 -12.34 -33.68 -21.28
N ALA A 466 -11.89 -32.61 -21.92
CA ALA A 466 -10.87 -31.70 -21.44
C ALA A 466 -11.15 -30.28 -21.94
N TYR A 467 -10.60 -29.30 -21.24
CA TYR A 467 -10.79 -27.88 -21.51
C TYR A 467 -9.45 -27.15 -21.38
N ASP A 468 -9.25 -26.14 -22.22
CA ASP A 468 -8.20 -25.13 -22.07
C ASP A 468 -8.85 -23.81 -21.66
N ALA A 469 -8.13 -23.00 -20.89
CA ALA A 469 -8.54 -21.63 -20.67
C ALA A 469 -8.14 -20.80 -21.90
N THR A 470 -9.08 -20.04 -22.44
CA THR A 470 -8.84 -19.22 -23.63
C THR A 470 -9.14 -17.76 -23.37
N LEU A 471 -8.37 -16.88 -24.00
CA LEU A 471 -8.65 -15.45 -24.01
C LEU A 471 -9.60 -15.16 -25.17
N GLN A 472 -10.73 -14.56 -24.86
CA GLN A 472 -11.83 -14.35 -25.78
C GLN A 472 -11.92 -12.87 -26.12
N LYS A 473 -12.09 -12.52 -27.40
CA LYS A 473 -12.25 -11.13 -27.84
C LYS A 473 -13.65 -10.90 -28.37
N TYR A 474 -14.30 -9.85 -27.89
CA TYR A 474 -15.60 -9.44 -28.40
C TYR A 474 -15.49 -8.79 -29.79
N ASP A 475 -16.23 -9.30 -30.77
CA ASP A 475 -16.45 -8.65 -32.06
C ASP A 475 -17.83 -7.98 -32.08
N LYS A 476 -17.83 -6.69 -32.42
CA LYS A 476 -19.06 -5.89 -32.48
C LYS A 476 -19.88 -6.19 -33.74
N SER A 477 -19.28 -6.78 -34.77
CA SER A 477 -19.92 -7.00 -36.07
C SER A 477 -21.00 -8.08 -36.01
N ASP A 478 -20.79 -9.12 -35.21
CA ASP A 478 -21.73 -10.21 -34.94
C ASP A 478 -22.20 -10.27 -33.47
N SER A 479 -21.60 -9.46 -32.59
CA SER A 479 -21.92 -9.39 -31.17
C SER A 479 -21.56 -10.66 -30.39
N LEU A 480 -20.52 -11.37 -30.83
CA LEU A 480 -20.01 -12.60 -30.19
C LEU A 480 -18.61 -12.39 -29.62
N PHE A 481 -18.24 -13.24 -28.66
CA PHE A 481 -16.86 -13.45 -28.25
C PHE A 481 -16.25 -14.60 -29.06
N HIS A 482 -15.05 -14.36 -29.60
CA HIS A 482 -14.27 -15.32 -30.35
C HIS A 482 -12.98 -15.70 -29.63
N ALA A 483 -12.64 -16.98 -29.70
CA ALA A 483 -11.40 -17.49 -29.14
C ALA A 483 -10.19 -16.87 -29.85
N LEU A 484 -9.29 -16.26 -29.08
CA LEU A 484 -7.99 -15.90 -29.60
C LEU A 484 -7.09 -17.14 -29.58
N ARG A 485 -6.19 -17.22 -30.55
CA ARG A 485 -5.09 -18.19 -30.46
C ARG A 485 -4.21 -17.82 -29.28
N THR A 486 -4.09 -18.75 -28.34
CA THR A 486 -3.34 -18.56 -27.09
C THR A 486 -2.32 -19.65 -26.87
N THR A 487 -1.28 -19.32 -26.12
CA THR A 487 -0.35 -20.27 -25.53
C THR A 487 -0.50 -20.18 -24.01
N GLU A 488 -0.86 -21.28 -23.36
CA GLU A 488 -0.80 -21.38 -21.90
C GLU A 488 0.65 -21.61 -21.45
N SER A 489 1.07 -20.96 -20.36
CA SER A 489 2.49 -21.02 -19.97
C SER A 489 2.87 -22.11 -18.98
N ASN A 490 1.97 -22.71 -18.17
CA ASN A 490 2.45 -23.50 -17.02
C ASN A 490 1.58 -24.62 -16.42
N ASN A 491 0.41 -24.98 -16.95
CA ASN A 491 -0.31 -26.16 -16.46
C ASN A 491 -1.05 -26.80 -17.62
N ALA A 492 -0.32 -27.54 -18.45
CA ALA A 492 -0.97 -28.50 -19.34
C ALA A 492 -1.76 -29.44 -18.42
N ASN A 493 -3.07 -29.20 -18.37
CA ASN A 493 -3.96 -29.84 -17.43
C ASN A 493 -4.12 -31.27 -17.97
N THR A 494 -3.21 -32.16 -17.57
CA THR A 494 -3.18 -33.58 -17.95
C THR A 494 -4.46 -34.36 -17.57
N GLY A 495 -5.48 -33.69 -17.03
CA GLY A 495 -6.71 -34.26 -16.50
C GLY A 495 -7.96 -33.55 -17.00
N THR A 496 -9.10 -34.22 -16.83
CA THR A 496 -10.44 -33.75 -17.22
C THR A 496 -10.98 -32.59 -16.35
N SER A 497 -10.12 -31.92 -15.57
CA SER A 497 -10.49 -30.85 -14.66
C SER A 497 -10.45 -29.50 -15.36
N ILE A 498 -11.42 -28.65 -15.03
CA ILE A 498 -11.42 -27.24 -15.43
C ILE A 498 -10.19 -26.56 -14.81
N PRO A 499 -9.38 -25.81 -15.59
CA PRO A 499 -8.24 -25.08 -15.05
C PRO A 499 -8.72 -23.98 -14.08
N THR A 500 -8.05 -23.86 -12.93
CA THR A 500 -8.41 -22.90 -11.86
C THR A 500 -7.38 -21.81 -11.65
N GLU A 501 -6.20 -21.94 -12.26
CA GLU A 501 -5.08 -21.01 -12.16
C GLU A 501 -4.16 -21.15 -13.37
N GLY A 502 -3.44 -20.07 -13.70
CA GLY A 502 -2.49 -20.05 -14.80
C GLY A 502 -2.37 -18.68 -15.48
N THR A 503 -1.65 -18.66 -16.59
CA THR A 503 -1.48 -17.48 -17.43
C THR A 503 -1.71 -17.83 -18.89
N ILE A 504 -2.62 -17.11 -19.54
CA ILE A 504 -2.95 -17.24 -20.97
C ILE A 504 -2.31 -16.08 -21.70
N LYS A 505 -1.54 -16.35 -22.76
CA LYS A 505 -0.94 -15.32 -23.61
C LYS A 505 -1.42 -15.47 -25.05
N THR A 506 -1.78 -14.38 -25.72
CA THR A 506 -2.09 -14.40 -27.15
C THR A 506 -0.86 -14.80 -27.97
N SER A 507 -1.00 -15.77 -28.87
CA SER A 507 0.10 -16.22 -29.75
C SER A 507 0.48 -15.15 -30.78
N ASN A 508 -0.48 -14.30 -31.17
CA ASN A 508 -0.30 -13.21 -32.11
C ASN A 508 -0.43 -11.85 -31.42
N GLN A 509 0.21 -10.84 -31.97
CA GLN A 509 -0.05 -9.45 -31.58
C GLN A 509 -1.41 -9.01 -32.12
N ILE A 510 -2.11 -8.20 -31.33
CA ILE A 510 -3.40 -7.61 -31.69
C ILE A 510 -3.30 -6.10 -31.69
N TRP A 511 -4.08 -5.47 -32.57
CA TRP A 511 -4.18 -4.01 -32.62
C TRP A 511 -5.04 -3.48 -31.49
N ILE A 512 -4.43 -2.74 -30.57
CA ILE A 512 -5.11 -1.93 -29.57
C ILE A 512 -5.28 -0.52 -30.14
N THR A 513 -6.51 -0.01 -30.15
CA THR A 513 -6.86 1.26 -30.84
C THR A 513 -7.60 2.21 -29.90
N ALA A 514 -7.95 3.40 -30.40
CA ALA A 514 -8.84 4.32 -29.71
C ALA A 514 -10.27 3.80 -29.46
N LYS A 515 -10.68 2.72 -30.12
CA LYS A 515 -11.93 2.03 -29.79
C LYS A 515 -11.66 0.96 -28.72
N PRO A 516 -12.41 0.96 -27.61
CA PRO A 516 -12.24 -0.06 -26.58
C PRO A 516 -12.46 -1.46 -27.13
N SER A 517 -11.52 -2.36 -26.86
CA SER A 517 -11.63 -3.80 -27.16
C SER A 517 -11.97 -4.53 -25.86
N ARG A 518 -12.97 -5.40 -25.89
CA ARG A 518 -13.38 -6.19 -24.72
C ARG A 518 -12.78 -7.59 -24.80
N PHE A 519 -12.29 -8.06 -23.67
CA PHE A 519 -11.72 -9.38 -23.50
C PHE A 519 -12.37 -10.09 -22.32
N ALA A 520 -12.63 -11.38 -22.47
CA ALA A 520 -13.14 -12.23 -21.40
C ALA A 520 -12.31 -13.50 -21.34
N LEU A 521 -12.42 -14.23 -20.23
CA LEU A 521 -11.91 -15.59 -20.16
C LEU A 521 -13.01 -16.55 -20.61
N GLY A 522 -12.62 -17.58 -21.34
CA GLY A 522 -13.52 -18.67 -21.71
C GLY A 522 -12.87 -20.03 -21.56
N LEU A 523 -13.65 -21.05 -21.84
CA LEU A 523 -13.16 -22.40 -22.01
C LEU A 523 -13.36 -22.84 -23.45
N SER A 524 -12.32 -23.43 -24.03
CA SER A 524 -12.41 -24.11 -25.32
C SER A 524 -12.18 -25.62 -25.12
N PRO A 525 -12.90 -26.48 -25.88
CA PRO A 525 -12.69 -27.92 -25.80
C PRO A 525 -11.30 -28.25 -26.33
N VAL A 526 -10.57 -29.07 -25.59
CA VAL A 526 -9.32 -29.66 -26.09
C VAL A 526 -9.58 -31.09 -26.50
N LEU A 527 -9.20 -31.43 -27.72
CA LEU A 527 -9.14 -32.81 -28.16
C LEU A 527 -7.87 -33.43 -27.56
N THR A 528 -8.03 -34.27 -26.54
CA THR A 528 -6.92 -35.01 -25.93
C THR A 528 -6.56 -36.28 -26.70
N GLU A 529 -7.46 -36.73 -27.56
CA GLU A 529 -7.26 -37.82 -28.50
C GLU A 529 -7.98 -37.51 -29.81
N PRO A 530 -7.52 -38.08 -30.93
CA PRO A 530 -8.27 -38.00 -32.18
C PRO A 530 -9.67 -38.59 -32.02
N GLU A 531 -10.69 -37.80 -32.33
CA GLU A 531 -12.08 -38.23 -32.23
C GLU A 531 -12.68 -38.38 -33.62
N VAL A 532 -13.20 -39.57 -33.91
CA VAL A 532 -13.88 -39.88 -35.18
C VAL A 532 -15.39 -39.87 -34.97
N TYR A 533 -16.05 -38.90 -35.59
CA TYR A 533 -17.49 -38.77 -35.61
C TYR A 533 -18.05 -39.36 -36.90
N VAL A 534 -19.06 -40.23 -36.78
CA VAL A 534 -19.75 -40.81 -37.93
C VAL A 534 -21.24 -40.64 -37.73
N PRO A 535 -21.94 -39.87 -38.59
CA PRO A 535 -23.38 -39.70 -38.50
C PRO A 535 -24.11 -41.06 -38.55
N ASN A 536 -25.24 -41.15 -37.86
CA ASN A 536 -26.11 -42.34 -37.92
C ASN A 536 -27.37 -42.10 -38.78
N ILE A 537 -27.58 -40.88 -39.25
CA ILE A 537 -28.68 -40.48 -40.12
C ILE A 537 -28.24 -39.32 -41.03
N PHE A 538 -28.74 -39.30 -42.26
CA PHE A 538 -28.58 -38.16 -43.17
C PHE A 538 -29.74 -38.11 -44.18
N THR A 539 -29.94 -36.95 -44.80
CA THR A 539 -31.02 -36.70 -45.77
C THR A 539 -30.43 -35.98 -46.98
N PRO A 540 -30.23 -36.65 -48.13
CA PRO A 540 -29.68 -36.03 -49.34
C PRO A 540 -30.39 -34.74 -49.80
N GLY A 541 -31.68 -34.60 -49.47
CA GLY A 541 -32.49 -33.40 -49.72
C GLY A 541 -32.58 -32.39 -48.57
N ALA A 542 -31.76 -32.51 -47.51
CA ALA A 542 -31.79 -31.62 -46.36
C ALA A 542 -31.52 -30.16 -46.75
N THR A 543 -32.10 -29.22 -46.00
CA THR A 543 -31.84 -27.79 -46.20
C THR A 543 -30.41 -27.41 -45.81
N LEU A 544 -29.84 -28.08 -44.80
CA LEU A 544 -28.46 -27.91 -44.36
C LEU A 544 -27.55 -28.82 -45.19
N SER A 545 -26.53 -28.24 -45.83
CA SER A 545 -25.62 -28.96 -46.73
C SER A 545 -24.87 -30.11 -46.04
N ASP A 546 -24.50 -29.95 -44.76
CA ASP A 546 -23.78 -30.99 -44.01
C ASP A 546 -24.63 -32.25 -43.78
N ASN A 547 -25.96 -32.11 -43.79
CA ASN A 547 -26.87 -33.25 -43.65
C ASN A 547 -27.20 -33.93 -44.98
N GLN A 548 -26.74 -33.39 -46.12
CA GLN A 548 -26.98 -33.96 -47.44
C GLN A 548 -26.02 -35.11 -47.78
N ILE A 549 -24.87 -35.17 -47.10
CA ILE A 549 -23.80 -36.12 -47.40
C ILE A 549 -23.47 -36.94 -46.15
N PHE A 550 -23.53 -38.26 -46.26
CA PHE A 550 -23.03 -39.16 -45.22
C PHE A 550 -21.51 -39.29 -45.33
N ARG A 551 -20.77 -38.69 -44.39
CA ARG A 551 -19.31 -38.75 -44.30
C ARG A 551 -18.81 -38.85 -42.86
N PRO A 552 -17.65 -39.49 -42.61
CA PRO A 552 -16.97 -39.37 -41.34
C PRO A 552 -16.35 -37.98 -41.17
N PHE A 553 -16.22 -37.55 -39.92
CA PHE A 553 -15.45 -36.39 -39.50
C PHE A 553 -14.39 -36.88 -38.51
N ILE A 554 -13.21 -36.28 -38.55
CA ILE A 554 -12.16 -36.54 -37.57
C ILE A 554 -11.62 -35.21 -37.07
N GLY A 555 -11.49 -35.06 -35.76
CA GLY A 555 -10.83 -33.94 -35.12
C GLY A 555 -9.51 -34.39 -34.49
N GLY A 556 -8.53 -33.48 -34.40
CA GLY A 556 -7.28 -33.72 -33.67
C GLY A 556 -6.28 -34.66 -34.37
N ALA A 557 -6.46 -34.91 -35.66
CA ALA A 557 -5.57 -35.78 -36.43
C ALA A 557 -5.52 -35.42 -37.91
N ILE A 558 -4.36 -35.64 -38.52
CA ILE A 558 -4.09 -35.51 -39.95
C ILE A 558 -4.35 -36.87 -40.60
N VAL A 559 -5.27 -36.94 -41.57
CA VAL A 559 -5.63 -38.20 -42.24
C VAL A 559 -4.63 -38.53 -43.34
N ASN A 560 -4.05 -39.72 -43.28
CA ASN A 560 -3.11 -40.22 -44.30
C ASN A 560 -3.75 -41.20 -45.27
N ALA A 561 -4.74 -41.95 -44.80
CA ALA A 561 -5.52 -42.83 -45.67
C ALA A 561 -6.94 -42.99 -45.14
N ILE A 562 -7.90 -43.14 -46.05
CA ILE A 562 -9.26 -43.49 -45.70
C ILE A 562 -9.84 -44.46 -46.73
N THR A 563 -10.50 -45.50 -46.24
CA THR A 563 -11.36 -46.38 -47.02
C THR A 563 -12.76 -46.31 -46.44
N PHE A 564 -13.72 -45.83 -47.24
CA PHE A 564 -15.11 -45.66 -46.85
C PHE A 564 -16.02 -46.41 -47.83
N THR A 565 -16.74 -47.40 -47.32
CA THR A 565 -17.61 -48.28 -48.12
C THR A 565 -18.99 -48.36 -47.49
N VAL A 566 -20.04 -48.30 -48.31
CA VAL A 566 -21.45 -48.43 -47.89
C VAL A 566 -22.08 -49.63 -48.60
N PHE A 567 -22.87 -50.39 -47.85
CA PHE A 567 -23.56 -51.60 -48.26
C PHE A 567 -25.07 -51.45 -48.04
N ASP A 568 -25.86 -52.05 -48.92
CA ASP A 568 -27.30 -52.22 -48.68
C ASP A 568 -27.60 -53.33 -47.67
N SER A 569 -28.89 -53.56 -47.40
CA SER A 569 -29.36 -54.61 -46.48
C SER A 569 -29.06 -56.04 -46.94
N PHE A 570 -28.62 -56.24 -48.17
CA PHE A 570 -28.19 -57.53 -48.73
C PHE A 570 -26.66 -57.66 -48.79
N ASN A 571 -25.93 -56.78 -48.08
CA ASN A 571 -24.47 -56.73 -48.05
C ASN A 571 -23.84 -56.50 -49.43
N ARG A 572 -24.54 -55.80 -50.33
CA ARG A 572 -24.00 -55.40 -51.63
C ARG A 572 -23.47 -53.98 -51.54
N GLU A 573 -22.25 -53.78 -52.04
CA GLU A 573 -21.61 -52.46 -52.07
C GLU A 573 -22.38 -51.48 -52.98
N VAL A 574 -22.88 -50.40 -52.40
CA VAL A 574 -23.61 -49.34 -53.10
C VAL A 574 -22.75 -48.08 -53.32
N PHE A 575 -21.72 -47.90 -52.49
CA PHE A 575 -20.74 -46.81 -52.59
C PHE A 575 -19.40 -47.30 -52.03
N SER A 576 -18.29 -46.85 -52.63
CA SER A 576 -16.95 -47.06 -52.08
C SER A 576 -16.01 -45.97 -52.57
N SER A 577 -15.20 -45.45 -51.65
CA SER A 577 -14.14 -44.51 -51.94
C SER A 577 -12.91 -44.86 -51.09
N SER A 578 -11.74 -44.77 -51.70
CA SER A 578 -10.47 -44.98 -51.03
C SER A 578 -9.50 -43.90 -51.47
N GLN A 579 -8.90 -43.21 -50.51
CA GLN A 579 -7.93 -42.15 -50.73
C GLN A 579 -6.73 -42.38 -49.81
N SER A 580 -5.54 -42.03 -50.30
CA SER A 580 -4.27 -42.11 -49.58
C SER A 580 -3.41 -40.92 -49.99
N GLY A 581 -2.76 -40.24 -49.04
CA GLY A 581 -1.99 -39.03 -49.28
C GLY A 581 -1.54 -38.40 -47.96
N GLU A 582 -0.93 -37.22 -48.03
CA GLU A 582 -0.67 -36.40 -46.83
C GLU A 582 -1.87 -35.44 -46.68
N ASP A 583 -2.43 -35.37 -45.47
CA ASP A 583 -3.51 -34.45 -45.09
C ASP A 583 -4.76 -34.51 -46.00
N ILE A 584 -5.43 -35.67 -45.99
CA ILE A 584 -6.65 -35.89 -46.77
C ILE A 584 -7.81 -35.09 -46.18
N GLU A 585 -8.31 -34.12 -46.93
CA GLU A 585 -9.55 -33.40 -46.64
C GLU A 585 -10.78 -34.33 -46.72
N LEU A 586 -11.29 -34.76 -45.57
CA LEU A 586 -12.49 -35.63 -45.50
C LEU A 586 -13.77 -34.95 -46.00
N GLU A 587 -13.80 -33.63 -46.09
CA GLU A 587 -14.95 -32.88 -46.58
C GLU A 587 -15.36 -33.29 -48.00
N ASN A 588 -14.39 -33.70 -48.82
CA ASN A 588 -14.59 -34.11 -50.20
C ASN A 588 -14.98 -35.60 -50.33
N LEU A 589 -15.04 -36.35 -49.22
CA LEU A 589 -15.28 -37.78 -49.20
C LEU A 589 -16.61 -38.10 -48.50
N GLY A 590 -17.63 -38.48 -49.26
CA GLY A 590 -18.92 -38.83 -48.68
C GLY A 590 -19.88 -39.50 -49.64
N TRP A 591 -20.94 -40.08 -49.09
CA TRP A 591 -22.04 -40.67 -49.86
C TRP A 591 -23.26 -39.76 -49.81
N ASP A 592 -23.68 -39.27 -50.97
CA ASP A 592 -24.83 -38.39 -51.17
C ASP A 592 -26.16 -39.15 -51.30
N GLY A 593 -26.16 -40.46 -51.05
CA GLY A 593 -27.34 -41.31 -51.27
C GLY A 593 -27.52 -41.75 -52.71
N THR A 594 -26.55 -41.58 -53.61
CA THR A 594 -26.60 -42.07 -55.00
C THR A 594 -25.95 -43.45 -55.12
N LEU A 595 -26.60 -44.39 -55.82
CA LEU A 595 -26.05 -45.72 -56.13
C LEU A 595 -24.98 -45.62 -57.23
N LYS A 596 -24.13 -46.64 -57.37
CA LYS A 596 -23.16 -46.75 -58.50
C LYS A 596 -23.78 -46.61 -59.91
N SER A 597 -25.09 -46.82 -60.06
CA SER A 597 -25.82 -46.62 -61.31
C SER A 597 -26.14 -45.15 -61.63
N GLY A 598 -25.90 -44.23 -60.69
CA GLY A 598 -26.32 -42.84 -60.75
C GLY A 598 -27.78 -42.61 -60.34
N LEU A 599 -28.50 -43.66 -59.90
CA LEU A 599 -29.86 -43.53 -59.37
C LEU A 599 -29.81 -43.27 -57.86
N GLU A 600 -30.79 -42.53 -57.35
CA GLU A 600 -30.95 -42.37 -55.90
C GLU A 600 -31.19 -43.72 -55.22
N ALA A 601 -30.52 -43.92 -54.09
CA ALA A 601 -30.76 -45.04 -53.21
C ALA A 601 -32.15 -44.89 -52.56
N PRO A 602 -32.88 -46.00 -52.36
CA PRO A 602 -34.14 -45.96 -51.63
C PRO A 602 -33.91 -45.59 -50.16
N GLU A 603 -34.92 -44.97 -49.54
CA GLU A 603 -34.95 -44.75 -48.10
C GLU A 603 -34.78 -46.07 -47.35
N GLY A 604 -33.97 -46.05 -46.28
CA GLY A 604 -33.72 -47.26 -45.49
C GLY A 604 -32.43 -47.23 -44.70
N VAL A 605 -32.12 -48.37 -44.08
CA VAL A 605 -30.89 -48.57 -43.31
C VAL A 605 -29.82 -49.20 -44.21
N TYR A 606 -28.66 -48.58 -44.22
CA TYR A 606 -27.46 -49.03 -44.91
C TYR A 606 -26.38 -49.37 -43.89
N TYR A 607 -25.47 -50.26 -44.25
CA TYR A 607 -24.31 -50.61 -43.44
C TYR A 607 -23.08 -49.93 -44.00
N TYR A 608 -22.12 -49.58 -43.16
CA TYR A 608 -20.87 -48.98 -43.63
C TYR A 608 -19.65 -49.60 -42.98
N SER A 609 -18.53 -49.49 -43.68
CA SER A 609 -17.18 -49.77 -43.20
C SER A 609 -16.31 -48.55 -43.45
N ILE A 610 -15.70 -48.03 -42.39
CA ILE A 610 -14.76 -46.90 -42.45
C ILE A 610 -13.45 -47.38 -41.83
N SER A 611 -12.35 -47.21 -42.53
CA SER A 611 -10.99 -47.41 -42.05
C SER A 611 -10.19 -46.13 -42.31
N ILE A 612 -9.65 -45.52 -41.26
CA ILE A 612 -8.88 -44.27 -41.33
C ILE A 612 -7.49 -44.53 -40.76
N GLU A 613 -6.45 -44.21 -41.51
CA GLU A 613 -5.09 -44.10 -41.02
C GLU A 613 -4.77 -42.62 -40.83
N TYR A 614 -4.26 -42.26 -39.66
CA TYR A 614 -4.04 -40.86 -39.31
C TYR A 614 -2.79 -40.68 -38.45
N LEU A 615 -2.27 -39.45 -38.43
CA LEU A 615 -1.26 -38.97 -37.51
C LEU A 615 -1.94 -38.04 -36.50
N ILE A 616 -1.56 -38.12 -35.23
CA ILE A 616 -2.03 -37.15 -34.23
C ILE A 616 -1.46 -35.78 -34.62
N SER A 617 -2.30 -34.74 -34.69
CA SER A 617 -1.82 -33.39 -35.04
C SER A 617 -0.97 -32.83 -33.90
N GLU A 618 -0.01 -31.94 -34.21
CA GLU A 618 0.85 -31.31 -33.20
C GLU A 618 0.04 -30.57 -32.11
N GLU A 619 -1.15 -30.06 -32.47
CA GLU A 619 -2.10 -29.38 -31.58
C GLU A 619 -2.68 -30.28 -30.47
N VAL A 620 -2.62 -31.62 -30.63
CA VAL A 620 -3.06 -32.61 -29.63
C VAL A 620 -1.87 -33.13 -28.79
N SER A 621 -0.64 -32.67 -29.06
CA SER A 621 0.52 -33.58 -28.99
C SER A 621 1.59 -33.34 -27.93
N ASP A 622 1.62 -32.22 -27.20
CA ASP A 622 2.76 -31.97 -26.29
C ASP A 622 2.82 -32.98 -25.12
N GLU A 623 1.69 -33.57 -24.72
CA GLU A 623 1.63 -34.56 -23.63
C GLU A 623 1.71 -36.02 -24.09
N PHE A 624 1.18 -36.35 -25.28
CA PHE A 624 1.11 -37.75 -25.76
C PHE A 624 2.48 -38.30 -26.18
N PHE A 625 3.42 -37.42 -26.57
CA PHE A 625 4.70 -37.80 -27.19
C PHE A 625 5.95 -37.65 -26.31
N ASN A 626 5.82 -37.63 -24.98
CA ASN A 626 6.97 -37.73 -24.06
C ASN A 626 7.81 -39.03 -24.22
N SER A 627 7.43 -39.92 -25.14
CA SER A 627 8.14 -41.14 -25.53
C SER A 627 9.17 -40.96 -26.66
N GLY A 628 9.26 -39.79 -27.31
CA GLY A 628 10.29 -39.48 -28.32
C GLY A 628 10.02 -40.00 -29.74
N GLU A 629 8.84 -40.52 -30.04
CA GLU A 629 8.43 -40.94 -31.40
C GLU A 629 7.26 -40.09 -31.90
N ARG A 630 7.54 -38.94 -32.54
CA ARG A 630 6.52 -37.94 -32.96
C ARG A 630 5.63 -38.36 -34.15
N ASP A 631 5.93 -39.46 -34.82
CA ASP A 631 5.25 -39.86 -36.07
C ASP A 631 4.62 -41.27 -35.97
N GLN A 632 3.81 -41.53 -34.93
CA GLN A 632 3.08 -42.79 -34.86
C GLN A 632 1.78 -42.72 -35.67
N THR A 633 1.77 -43.37 -36.85
CA THR A 633 0.54 -43.63 -37.59
C THR A 633 -0.37 -44.55 -36.79
N GLN A 634 -1.59 -44.09 -36.53
CA GLN A 634 -2.64 -44.88 -35.91
C GLN A 634 -3.72 -45.24 -36.94
N SER A 635 -4.52 -46.25 -36.60
CA SER A 635 -5.62 -46.71 -37.45
C SER A 635 -6.92 -46.80 -36.67
N PHE A 636 -7.99 -46.22 -37.19
CA PHE A 636 -9.36 -46.39 -36.72
C PHE A 636 -10.15 -47.23 -37.72
N SER A 637 -10.91 -48.23 -37.25
CA SER A 637 -11.82 -49.00 -38.09
C SER A 637 -13.18 -49.16 -37.41
N LYS A 638 -14.26 -48.82 -38.12
CA LYS A 638 -15.64 -48.92 -37.61
C LYS A 638 -16.57 -49.53 -38.65
N LEU A 639 -17.34 -50.52 -38.19
CA LEU A 639 -18.52 -51.04 -38.87
C LEU A 639 -19.76 -50.48 -38.18
N GLY A 640 -20.72 -49.99 -38.96
CA GLY A 640 -21.94 -49.42 -38.39
C GLY A 640 -23.09 -49.43 -39.38
N SER A 641 -24.18 -48.75 -38.99
CA SER A 641 -25.34 -48.54 -39.84
C SER A 641 -25.71 -47.06 -39.87
N VAL A 642 -26.21 -46.60 -41.02
CA VAL A 642 -26.73 -45.25 -41.23
C VAL A 642 -28.15 -45.33 -41.79
N MET A 643 -29.01 -44.44 -41.35
CA MET A 643 -30.36 -44.28 -41.90
C MET A 643 -30.34 -43.19 -42.97
N LEU A 644 -30.78 -43.53 -44.19
CA LEU A 644 -31.02 -42.56 -45.26
C LEU A 644 -32.50 -42.19 -45.22
N LEU A 645 -32.79 -40.90 -45.03
CA LEU A 645 -34.12 -40.31 -45.14
C LEU A 645 -34.24 -39.47 -46.41
N LYS A 646 -35.46 -39.27 -46.92
CA LYS A 646 -35.72 -38.40 -48.08
C LYS A 646 -36.56 -37.19 -47.72
#